data_AF-A0A973Z8B7-F1
#
_entry.id   AF-A0A973Z8B7-F1
#
_cell.length_a   1.000
_cell.length_b   1.000
_cell.length_c   1.000
_cell.angle_alpha   90.00
_cell.angle_beta   90.00
_cell.angle_gamma   90.00
#
_symmetry.space_group_name_H-M   'P 1'
#
loop_
_entity.id
_entity.type
_entity.pdbx_description
1 polymer ?
#
loop_
_entity_poly.entity_id
_entity_poly.type
_entity_poly.pdbx_seq_one_letter_code
_entity_poly.pdbx_strand_id
1 'polypeptide(L)'
;MPYPNVDVRGDKRVAPTAGQLRAAQELDGTAIRWSRFGTPKRLTPQGRNTLTGSSDADPRTLALDHIRDNAALYGLSAAELDALTVVKSYRTEHNGVRHVFIGQSDRGVPVHSSRLSVAVDKAGRILTVTGSLVPDARASGTVALDKSDALDRAAASVGTDNPPGTATATRVTFPLADGTARPAWRTTLTADNNHLYDTVVDAGNGTVLMRTDRTSDEGPEGRVFTAQNPTLGSATTVPFSGLGRSWVGGRVTTGNNAEVSQDPDGNETLGYQPQTPAAGDPAYQHFNYTFTDAFRISGGTDLTTDRDAVVTQAFYYTNRMHDHLYGLGFDEASGNFQEDNLGGGGAGGDRVDVYVDFDASGDSACNANFSTPDDGQNGTMRLFVGRTSCNNHNTHRAMNGDTIAHEYSHGLSNRLVGGGDMGDGEQTGALGEGWSDAVATSLWNDPVYGEYNNGSATGVRRVAYNDSDLTYGDLCDGGTCEVHDDGEIWATVMWDMRTALVGAYGSATGKQRHEQLMVDGMKLTPSSPDFLDARDGILAADRADYGGANQCLLWGVFARRGMGASATSPSQNQANPATDYPASCRPTADAGGPYATKEGTDVRLDASGSTVPGGGGSYSWDFDGDGAYDDATGVSPLFDRVGQDGTYTVGLRVGNAAGADTDTATVTVANVAPTVTFSVQGPREEGGKLTVSGTVTDPGWLDPLTATIDPGDGKPVPLPGQLENNRPDATLTFSRELVFGDNGTFTVKVCGSDDDTTTCRDAEITVANVDPTATIDKSAAVQLAGGRTLVVHAGEEKRYTAKVTDPGSDDETMSWAWGDGTPATTTISLVNPPDPDPARSPSVQPRDLTDAQAHTYAKPCLYDLSFTARDDDGGTGTDAMPVIVQGNAPLSLLADVWYVKYLTGDLTGLGKKTLDCYLKIVQHASAVFSEKVDVSTQGKAADVLFLNLLLDPKRSLDRQLLAAWLNFANGAFEPTELVDTDSDLKPDTPFLEAVQNAEKVRLDPNATTDRLKAQAAILTCINIPLV
;
A
#
# COMPACT_ATOMS: atom_id res chain seq x y z
N MET A 1 -10.65 67.08 26.06
CA MET A 1 -9.80 66.37 25.09
C MET A 1 -8.45 66.13 25.74
N PRO A 2 -7.82 64.96 25.52
CA PRO A 2 -6.43 64.78 25.87
C PRO A 2 -5.58 65.82 25.15
N TYR A 3 -4.52 66.30 25.82
CA TYR A 3 -3.60 67.24 25.19
C TYR A 3 -2.83 66.52 24.09
N PRO A 4 -2.72 67.09 22.87
CA PRO A 4 -2.10 66.39 21.75
C PRO A 4 -0.66 66.01 22.08
N ASN A 5 -0.23 64.86 21.55
CA ASN A 5 1.15 64.42 21.67
C ASN A 5 2.08 65.46 21.04
N VAL A 6 3.23 65.65 21.67
CA VAL A 6 4.28 66.54 21.18
C VAL A 6 5.55 65.71 21.07
N ASP A 7 6.26 65.87 19.96
CA ASP A 7 7.65 65.43 19.83
C ASP A 7 8.37 66.39 18.91
N VAL A 8 9.27 67.22 19.46
CA VAL A 8 10.02 68.23 18.70
C VAL A 8 10.88 67.63 17.59
N ARG A 9 11.09 66.30 17.60
CA ARG A 9 11.83 65.61 16.55
C ARG A 9 10.99 65.41 15.27
N GLY A 10 9.65 65.43 15.36
CA GLY A 10 8.74 65.12 14.24
C GLY A 10 9.09 63.80 13.52
N ASP A 11 8.90 63.75 12.20
CA ASP A 11 9.24 62.60 11.35
C ASP A 11 10.66 62.61 10.77
N LYS A 12 11.50 63.56 11.19
CA LYS A 12 12.86 63.70 10.69
C LYS A 12 13.69 62.44 10.98
N ARG A 13 14.40 61.96 9.95
CA ARG A 13 15.27 60.78 10.00
C ARG A 13 16.70 61.14 9.60
N VAL A 14 17.65 60.55 10.29
CA VAL A 14 19.07 60.55 9.92
C VAL A 14 19.32 59.28 9.09
N ALA A 15 19.84 59.45 7.87
CA ALA A 15 20.23 58.32 7.03
C ALA A 15 21.47 57.61 7.61
N PRO A 16 21.58 56.27 7.45
CA PRO A 16 22.80 55.55 7.81
C PRO A 16 24.01 56.08 7.05
N THR A 17 25.16 56.16 7.71
CA THR A 17 26.41 56.59 7.06
C THR A 17 26.93 55.52 6.10
N ALA A 18 27.79 55.92 5.16
CA ALA A 18 28.44 54.97 4.24
C ALA A 18 29.25 53.89 4.97
N GLY A 19 29.79 54.18 6.16
CA GLY A 19 30.47 53.18 7.00
C GLY A 19 29.51 52.13 7.55
N GLN A 20 28.33 52.55 8.01
CA GLN A 20 27.30 51.65 8.52
C GLN A 20 26.69 50.78 7.42
N LEU A 21 26.50 51.34 6.21
CA LEU A 21 26.01 50.57 5.05
C LEU A 21 27.02 49.51 4.61
N ARG A 22 28.33 49.78 4.69
CA ARG A 22 29.37 48.76 4.43
C ARG A 22 29.36 47.66 5.50
N ALA A 23 29.31 48.03 6.78
CA ALA A 23 29.20 47.06 7.87
C ALA A 23 27.92 46.20 7.76
N ALA A 24 26.82 46.76 7.24
CA ALA A 24 25.60 46.01 6.96
C ALA A 24 25.77 44.96 5.86
N GLN A 25 26.55 45.27 4.81
CA GLN A 25 26.83 44.32 3.71
C GLN A 25 27.70 43.14 4.16
N GLU A 26 28.52 43.32 5.20
CA GLU A 26 29.34 42.26 5.78
C GLU A 26 28.53 41.25 6.61
N LEU A 27 27.27 41.57 6.95
CA LEU A 27 26.36 40.71 7.70
C LEU A 27 25.48 39.85 6.78
N ASP A 28 26.11 38.89 6.11
CA ASP A 28 25.41 37.96 5.21
C ASP A 28 24.24 37.22 5.90
N GLY A 29 23.17 37.00 5.16
CA GLY A 29 21.94 36.38 5.67
C GLY A 29 21.28 37.13 6.83
N THR A 30 21.33 38.47 6.84
CA THR A 30 20.69 39.33 7.86
C THR A 30 19.95 40.51 7.24
N ALA A 31 18.63 40.57 7.42
CA ALA A 31 17.82 41.72 7.05
C ALA A 31 17.90 42.82 8.13
N ILE A 32 18.16 44.06 7.72
CA ILE A 32 18.30 45.22 8.60
C ILE A 32 17.21 46.25 8.32
N ARG A 33 16.45 46.63 9.34
CA ARG A 33 15.58 47.81 9.30
C ARG A 33 16.25 48.94 10.06
N TRP A 34 16.39 50.12 9.47
CA TRP A 34 17.06 51.28 10.10
C TRP A 34 16.12 52.10 11.01
N SER A 35 16.70 52.71 12.03
CA SER A 35 16.05 53.60 12.98
C SER A 35 16.02 55.03 12.45
N ARG A 36 15.32 55.93 13.15
CA ARG A 36 15.32 57.35 12.83
C ARG A 36 16.68 58.03 13.06
N PHE A 37 17.61 57.36 13.74
CA PHE A 37 18.95 57.86 14.08
C PHE A 37 20.05 57.21 13.23
N GLY A 38 19.68 56.56 12.11
CA GLY A 38 20.65 55.92 11.23
C GLY A 38 21.29 54.66 11.81
N THR A 39 20.76 54.09 12.90
CA THR A 39 21.24 52.85 13.53
C THR A 39 20.29 51.68 13.26
N PRO A 40 20.71 50.42 13.43
CA PRO A 40 19.79 49.28 13.30
C PRO A 40 18.61 49.36 14.27
N LYS A 41 17.39 49.36 13.72
CA LYS A 41 16.13 49.22 14.46
C LYS A 41 15.76 47.76 14.70
N ARG A 42 16.04 46.90 13.73
CA ARG A 42 15.85 45.46 13.80
C ARG A 42 16.90 44.74 12.96
N LEU A 43 17.45 43.67 13.52
CA LEU A 43 18.26 42.66 12.84
C LEU A 43 17.47 41.35 12.83
N THR A 44 17.17 40.83 11.64
CA THR A 44 16.43 39.57 11.44
C THR A 44 17.28 38.62 10.61
N PRO A 45 17.42 37.35 11.00
CA PRO A 45 18.09 36.38 10.15
C PRO A 45 17.29 36.14 8.85
N GLN A 46 17.98 36.02 7.73
CA GLN A 46 17.43 35.75 6.40
C GLN A 46 18.10 34.49 5.83
N GLY A 47 17.31 33.50 5.43
CA GLY A 47 17.83 32.18 5.03
C GLY A 47 18.38 31.32 6.17
N ARG A 48 18.21 31.75 7.43
CA ARG A 48 18.63 31.05 8.65
C ARG A 48 17.69 31.37 9.81
N ASN A 49 17.79 30.60 10.91
CA ASN A 49 16.90 30.74 12.08
C ASN A 49 17.47 31.64 13.20
N THR A 50 18.76 31.98 13.17
CA THR A 50 19.45 32.75 14.23
C THR A 50 20.51 33.70 13.64
N LEU A 51 20.81 34.79 14.34
CA LEU A 51 21.88 35.75 13.99
C LEU A 51 23.27 35.22 14.34
N THR A 52 23.40 34.38 15.37
CA THR A 52 24.67 33.80 15.82
C THR A 52 24.59 32.27 15.92
N GLY A 53 25.76 31.62 16.00
CA GLY A 53 25.90 30.23 16.44
C GLY A 53 25.66 30.06 17.94
N SER A 54 25.67 28.80 18.40
CA SER A 54 25.45 28.43 19.82
C SER A 54 26.62 28.83 20.70
N SER A 55 26.33 29.14 21.97
CA SER A 55 27.34 29.52 22.97
C SER A 55 26.87 29.20 24.39
N ASP A 56 27.80 28.83 25.27
CA ASP A 56 27.51 28.60 26.69
C ASP A 56 27.77 29.85 27.56
N ALA A 57 28.15 30.98 26.95
CA ALA A 57 28.41 32.22 27.66
C ALA A 57 27.12 32.84 28.26
N ASP A 58 27.27 33.66 29.30
CA ASP A 58 26.14 34.35 29.92
C ASP A 58 25.40 35.23 28.88
N PRO A 59 24.07 35.11 28.71
CA PRO A 59 23.33 35.85 27.70
C PRO A 59 23.47 37.38 27.77
N ARG A 60 23.79 37.96 28.95
CA ARG A 60 24.05 39.40 29.09
C ARG A 60 25.36 39.78 28.41
N THR A 61 26.37 38.92 28.55
CA THR A 61 27.69 39.08 27.91
C THR A 61 27.53 38.93 26.40
N LEU A 62 26.87 37.87 25.94
CA LEU A 62 26.57 37.64 24.52
C LEU A 62 25.89 38.84 23.85
N ALA A 63 24.90 39.43 24.52
CA ALA A 63 24.16 40.56 23.99
C ALA A 63 25.03 41.84 23.88
N LEU A 64 25.89 42.11 24.87
CA LEU A 64 26.81 43.26 24.84
C LEU A 64 27.92 43.06 23.80
N ASP A 65 28.51 41.87 23.75
CA ASP A 65 29.60 41.55 22.84
C ASP A 65 29.12 41.58 21.39
N HIS A 66 27.92 41.08 21.10
CA HIS A 66 27.33 41.20 19.77
C HIS A 66 27.22 42.66 19.28
N ILE A 67 26.91 43.62 20.16
CA ILE A 67 26.88 45.04 19.77
C ILE A 67 28.31 45.57 19.55
N ARG A 68 29.26 45.19 20.41
CA ARG A 68 30.66 45.63 20.32
C ARG A 68 31.33 45.10 19.05
N ASP A 69 31.10 43.84 18.73
CA ASP A 69 31.61 43.19 17.51
C ASP A 69 31.02 43.84 16.25
N ASN A 70 29.83 44.45 16.37
CA ASN A 70 29.15 45.16 15.30
C ASN A 70 29.16 46.68 15.51
N ALA A 71 30.14 47.24 16.24
CA ALA A 71 30.19 48.65 16.60
C ALA A 71 30.05 49.60 15.40
N ALA A 72 30.69 49.26 14.27
CA ALA A 72 30.65 50.03 13.03
C ALA A 72 29.23 50.15 12.45
N LEU A 73 28.37 49.14 12.66
CA LEU A 73 26.98 49.13 12.22
C LEU A 73 26.14 50.14 13.02
N TYR A 74 26.42 50.27 14.32
CA TYR A 74 25.73 51.21 15.20
C TYR A 74 26.32 52.62 15.18
N GLY A 75 27.48 52.82 14.56
CA GLY A 75 28.12 54.14 14.47
C GLY A 75 28.52 54.73 15.82
N LEU A 76 28.76 53.89 16.84
CA LEU A 76 29.06 54.33 18.20
C LEU A 76 30.57 54.48 18.43
N SER A 77 30.96 55.49 19.19
CA SER A 77 32.34 55.63 19.67
C SER A 77 32.67 54.61 20.77
N ALA A 78 33.96 54.35 21.01
CA ALA A 78 34.41 53.46 22.07
C ALA A 78 33.84 53.85 23.45
N ALA A 79 33.80 55.16 23.74
CA ALA A 79 33.25 55.67 25.00
C ALA A 79 31.73 55.41 25.13
N GLU A 80 30.98 55.43 24.03
CA GLU A 80 29.54 55.12 24.05
C GLU A 80 29.28 53.63 24.20
N LEU A 81 30.11 52.78 23.59
CA LEU A 81 30.05 51.33 23.78
C LEU A 81 30.34 50.93 25.23
N ASP A 82 31.31 51.58 25.86
CA ASP A 82 31.64 51.37 27.28
C ASP A 82 30.51 51.86 28.22
N ALA A 83 29.71 52.82 27.76
CA ALA A 83 28.56 53.35 28.49
C ALA A 83 27.26 52.52 28.31
N LEU A 84 27.28 51.45 27.48
CA LEU A 84 26.16 50.53 27.33
C LEU A 84 26.08 49.58 28.54
N THR A 85 24.88 49.47 29.11
CA THR A 85 24.66 48.62 30.28
C THR A 85 23.42 47.75 30.12
N VAL A 86 23.46 46.53 30.68
CA VAL A 86 22.26 45.70 30.78
C VAL A 86 21.37 46.24 31.87
N VAL A 87 20.23 46.77 31.46
CA VAL A 87 19.28 47.48 32.31
C VAL A 87 18.10 46.60 32.74
N LYS A 88 17.84 45.51 32.02
CA LYS A 88 16.90 44.47 32.42
C LYS A 88 17.28 43.15 31.74
N SER A 89 17.16 42.03 32.44
CA SER A 89 17.24 40.71 31.80
C SER A 89 16.38 39.71 32.55
N TYR A 90 15.59 38.93 31.81
CA TYR A 90 14.75 37.87 32.35
C TYR A 90 14.57 36.74 31.34
N ARG A 91 14.20 35.56 31.83
CA ARG A 91 13.90 34.37 31.04
C ARG A 91 12.39 34.19 30.93
N THR A 92 11.92 33.86 29.75
CA THR A 92 10.55 33.44 29.51
C THR A 92 10.45 31.94 29.76
N GLU A 93 9.68 31.54 30.77
CA GLU A 93 9.72 30.16 31.28
C GLU A 93 9.27 29.11 30.24
N HIS A 94 8.22 29.39 29.46
CA HIS A 94 7.65 28.39 28.55
C HIS A 94 8.54 28.02 27.37
N ASN A 95 9.45 28.91 26.93
CA ASN A 95 10.33 28.68 25.77
C ASN A 95 11.83 28.76 26.10
N GLY A 96 12.17 29.18 27.31
CA GLY A 96 13.55 29.32 27.78
C GLY A 96 14.33 30.48 27.17
N VAL A 97 13.70 31.34 26.35
CA VAL A 97 14.35 32.51 25.74
C VAL A 97 14.67 33.54 26.81
N ARG A 98 15.90 34.03 26.82
CA ARG A 98 16.35 35.12 27.67
C ARG A 98 16.29 36.44 26.90
N HIS A 99 15.50 37.38 27.43
CA HIS A 99 15.40 38.73 26.93
C HIS A 99 16.43 39.60 27.67
N VAL A 100 17.33 40.25 26.93
CA VAL A 100 18.35 41.15 27.48
C VAL A 100 18.13 42.54 26.92
N PHE A 101 17.89 43.51 27.80
CA PHE A 101 17.68 44.90 27.44
C PHE A 101 18.93 45.71 27.76
N ILE A 102 19.48 46.36 26.74
CA ILE A 102 20.72 47.15 26.82
C ILE A 102 20.36 48.63 26.68
N GLY A 103 20.69 49.44 27.68
CA GLY A 103 20.44 50.88 27.70
C GLY A 103 21.70 51.68 27.42
N GLN A 104 21.54 52.82 26.73
CA GLN A 104 22.60 53.80 26.52
C GLN A 104 22.56 54.88 27.59
N SER A 105 23.73 55.37 28.01
CA SER A 105 23.84 56.48 28.94
C SER A 105 24.88 57.51 28.49
N ASP A 106 24.67 58.77 28.82
CA ASP A 106 25.64 59.86 28.70
C ASP A 106 26.08 60.29 30.09
N ARG A 107 27.34 59.99 30.46
CA ARG A 107 27.91 60.26 31.80
C ARG A 107 27.01 59.75 32.95
N GLY A 108 26.42 58.56 32.77
CA GLY A 108 25.51 57.94 33.74
C GLY A 108 24.06 58.44 33.70
N VAL A 109 23.72 59.40 32.83
CA VAL A 109 22.34 59.83 32.60
C VAL A 109 21.74 58.99 31.45
N PRO A 110 20.59 58.33 31.63
CA PRO A 110 19.98 57.53 30.56
C PRO A 110 19.64 58.38 29.33
N VAL A 111 19.98 57.88 28.14
CA VAL A 111 19.53 58.48 26.88
C VAL A 111 18.08 58.07 26.63
N HIS A 112 17.19 59.05 26.49
CA HIS A 112 15.76 58.83 26.36
C HIS A 112 15.43 58.05 25.09
N SER A 113 14.59 57.01 25.23
CA SER A 113 14.18 56.12 24.14
C SER A 113 15.33 55.44 23.38
N SER A 114 16.51 55.32 24.00
CA SER A 114 17.68 54.59 23.47
C SER A 114 17.88 53.29 24.25
N ARG A 115 17.38 52.18 23.69
CA ARG A 115 17.46 50.84 24.28
C ARG A 115 17.39 49.78 23.19
N LEU A 116 18.20 48.73 23.31
CA LEU A 116 18.07 47.50 22.54
C LEU A 116 17.47 46.38 23.39
N SER A 117 16.80 45.45 22.71
CA SER A 117 16.28 44.19 23.20
C SER A 117 16.88 43.08 22.36
N VAL A 118 17.62 42.19 23.01
CA VAL A 118 18.29 41.04 22.42
C VAL A 118 17.62 39.78 22.94
N ALA A 119 17.15 38.92 22.04
CA ALA A 119 16.55 37.64 22.38
C ALA A 119 17.57 36.51 22.19
N VAL A 120 17.92 35.83 23.28
CA VAL A 120 18.90 34.72 23.30
C VAL A 120 18.18 33.42 23.65
N ASP A 121 18.30 32.40 22.82
CA ASP A 121 17.64 31.11 23.06
C ASP A 121 18.38 30.24 24.11
N LYS A 122 17.82 29.06 24.40
CA LYS A 122 18.39 28.11 25.37
C LYS A 122 19.77 27.57 25.01
N ALA A 123 20.19 27.69 23.75
CA ALA A 123 21.49 27.26 23.25
C ALA A 123 22.48 28.44 23.12
N GLY A 124 22.13 29.61 23.69
CA GLY A 124 22.94 30.83 23.64
C GLY A 124 23.03 31.47 22.26
N ARG A 125 22.06 31.19 21.36
CA ARG A 125 22.01 31.82 20.04
C ARG A 125 21.18 33.09 20.09
N ILE A 126 21.65 34.15 19.44
CA ILE A 126 20.86 35.38 19.29
C ILE A 126 19.85 35.16 18.16
N LEU A 127 18.56 35.28 18.49
CA LEU A 127 17.46 35.14 17.53
C LEU A 127 17.23 36.43 16.76
N THR A 128 17.22 37.56 17.47
CA THR A 128 16.99 38.89 16.90
C THR A 128 17.49 39.97 17.85
N VAL A 129 17.84 41.13 17.27
CA VAL A 129 18.10 42.37 17.99
C VAL A 129 17.08 43.41 17.52
N THR A 130 16.42 44.08 18.45
CA THR A 130 15.40 45.10 18.16
C THR A 130 15.56 46.30 19.09
N GLY A 131 15.22 47.50 18.65
CA GLY A 131 15.32 48.72 19.48
C GLY A 131 15.94 49.88 18.73
N SER A 132 16.56 50.82 19.41
CA SER A 132 17.38 51.84 18.76
C SER A 132 18.46 52.34 19.71
N LEU A 133 19.64 52.62 19.18
CA LEU A 133 20.68 53.42 19.83
C LEU A 133 20.83 54.76 19.11
N VAL A 134 21.44 55.74 19.78
CA VAL A 134 21.65 57.07 19.21
C VAL A 134 23.15 57.33 19.14
N PRO A 135 23.74 57.47 17.94
CA PRO A 135 25.13 57.89 17.79
C PRO A 135 25.35 59.31 18.29
N ASP A 136 26.51 59.56 18.88
CA ASP A 136 26.92 60.87 19.40
C ASP A 136 25.91 61.49 20.39
N ALA A 137 25.29 60.66 21.24
CA ALA A 137 24.19 61.05 22.13
C ALA A 137 24.63 61.89 23.34
N ARG A 138 25.55 62.83 23.14
CA ARG A 138 26.16 63.64 24.19
C ARG A 138 25.38 64.92 24.41
N ALA A 139 24.80 65.06 25.60
CA ALA A 139 24.05 66.26 25.96
C ALA A 139 24.96 67.50 25.97
N SER A 140 24.49 68.57 25.32
CA SER A 140 25.07 69.92 25.35
C SER A 140 24.03 70.93 25.85
N GLY A 141 24.43 71.84 26.74
CA GLY A 141 23.54 72.83 27.38
C GLY A 141 23.63 72.87 28.91
N THR A 142 22.99 73.86 29.53
CA THR A 142 22.96 74.06 30.98
C THR A 142 21.77 73.34 31.62
N VAL A 143 21.93 72.83 32.84
CA VAL A 143 20.83 72.35 33.69
C VAL A 143 20.49 73.48 34.66
N ALA A 144 19.39 74.18 34.41
CA ALA A 144 18.94 75.32 35.21
C ALA A 144 17.70 75.00 36.06
N LEU A 145 16.88 74.04 35.62
CA LEU A 145 15.64 73.62 36.28
C LEU A 145 15.89 72.45 37.22
N ASP A 146 15.29 72.52 38.41
CA ASP A 146 15.25 71.41 39.33
C ASP A 146 14.06 70.46 39.04
N LYS A 147 13.89 69.46 39.91
CA LYS A 147 12.82 68.47 39.78
C LYS A 147 11.42 69.09 39.90
N SER A 148 11.24 70.05 40.80
CA SER A 148 9.96 70.72 41.03
C SER A 148 9.61 71.58 39.81
N ASP A 149 10.55 72.38 39.34
CA ASP A 149 10.33 73.25 38.19
C ASP A 149 9.92 72.44 36.95
N ALA A 150 10.56 71.29 36.72
CA ALA A 150 10.23 70.42 35.59
C ALA A 150 8.82 69.80 35.71
N LEU A 151 8.39 69.44 36.91
CA LEU A 151 7.04 68.93 37.17
C LEU A 151 5.99 70.02 36.95
N ASP A 152 6.26 71.25 37.38
CA ASP A 152 5.36 72.39 37.19
C ASP A 152 5.21 72.73 35.69
N ARG A 153 6.30 72.67 34.92
CA ARG A 153 6.26 72.82 33.45
C ARG A 153 5.48 71.70 32.77
N ALA A 154 5.67 70.46 33.22
CA ALA A 154 4.94 69.32 32.68
C ALA A 154 3.44 69.43 32.99
N ALA A 155 3.07 69.77 34.22
CA ALA A 155 1.70 69.97 34.69
C ALA A 155 1.01 71.08 33.89
N ALA A 156 1.65 72.24 33.76
CA ALA A 156 1.12 73.35 32.97
C ALA A 156 0.90 72.97 31.49
N SER A 157 1.76 72.11 30.92
CA SER A 157 1.61 71.65 29.54
C SER A 157 0.35 70.82 29.29
N VAL A 158 -0.20 70.21 30.34
CA VAL A 158 -1.42 69.41 30.31
C VAL A 158 -2.55 70.04 31.13
N GLY A 159 -2.49 71.37 31.31
CA GLY A 159 -3.58 72.16 31.87
C GLY A 159 -3.88 71.93 33.34
N THR A 160 -2.93 71.44 34.13
CA THR A 160 -3.07 71.36 35.60
C THR A 160 -2.01 72.23 36.28
N ASP A 161 -2.42 72.92 37.34
CA ASP A 161 -1.57 73.86 38.08
C ASP A 161 -0.81 73.21 39.24
N ASN A 162 -1.12 71.95 39.59
CA ASN A 162 -0.46 71.22 40.66
C ASN A 162 -0.17 69.77 40.25
N PRO A 163 1.10 69.36 40.11
CA PRO A 163 1.43 67.96 39.84
C PRO A 163 0.95 67.08 41.01
N PRO A 164 0.25 65.96 40.76
CA PRO A 164 -0.20 65.07 41.82
C PRO A 164 0.99 64.48 42.59
N GLY A 165 0.78 64.09 43.85
CA GLY A 165 1.84 63.51 44.69
C GLY A 165 2.47 62.21 44.15
N THR A 166 1.83 61.56 43.19
CA THR A 166 2.32 60.39 42.45
C THR A 166 3.23 60.75 41.27
N ALA A 167 3.38 62.03 40.93
CA ALA A 167 4.17 62.47 39.80
C ALA A 167 5.66 62.17 40.00
N THR A 168 6.32 61.69 38.96
CA THR A 168 7.75 61.38 38.97
C THR A 168 8.49 62.27 37.99
N ALA A 169 9.75 62.56 38.27
CA ALA A 169 10.66 63.19 37.32
C ALA A 169 12.06 62.59 37.46
N THR A 170 12.68 62.30 36.32
CA THR A 170 14.00 61.68 36.23
C THR A 170 14.83 62.40 35.19
N ARG A 171 16.13 62.61 35.45
CA ARG A 171 17.03 63.21 34.46
C ARG A 171 17.26 62.24 33.31
N VAL A 172 17.19 62.76 32.09
CA VAL A 172 17.47 62.04 30.84
C VAL A 172 18.29 62.92 29.90
N THR A 173 19.03 62.28 29.00
CA THR A 173 19.58 62.95 27.82
C THR A 173 18.60 62.76 26.67
N PHE A 174 18.03 63.84 26.15
CA PHE A 174 17.04 63.79 25.08
C PHE A 174 17.72 64.05 23.72
N PRO A 175 17.74 63.06 22.81
CA PRO A 175 18.30 63.25 21.47
C PRO A 175 17.34 64.07 20.60
N LEU A 176 17.89 64.95 19.77
CA LEU A 176 17.16 65.79 18.81
C LEU A 176 17.27 65.23 17.39
N ALA A 177 16.42 65.74 16.50
CA ALA A 177 16.36 65.28 15.11
C ALA A 177 17.60 65.63 14.28
N ASP A 178 18.38 66.62 14.71
CA ASP A 178 19.61 67.07 14.04
C ASP A 178 20.86 66.28 14.47
N GLY A 179 20.68 65.21 15.27
CA GLY A 179 21.77 64.40 15.80
C GLY A 179 22.41 64.96 17.07
N THR A 180 22.01 66.14 17.55
CA THR A 180 22.47 66.67 18.85
C THR A 180 21.64 66.12 20.00
N ALA A 181 22.07 66.32 21.25
CA ALA A 181 21.28 65.96 22.43
C ALA A 181 21.29 67.06 23.49
N ARG A 182 20.23 67.09 24.31
CA ARG A 182 19.99 68.09 25.37
C ARG A 182 19.79 67.42 26.73
N PRO A 183 20.23 68.05 27.84
CA PRO A 183 19.82 67.61 29.16
C PRO A 183 18.32 67.92 29.37
N ALA A 184 17.57 66.95 29.88
CA ALA A 184 16.13 67.08 30.09
C ALA A 184 15.64 66.32 31.33
N TRP A 185 14.40 66.58 31.71
CA TRP A 185 13.65 65.87 32.73
C TRP A 185 12.52 65.08 32.08
N ARG A 186 12.52 63.75 32.22
CA ARG A 186 11.36 62.91 31.89
C ARG A 186 10.43 62.90 33.09
N THR A 187 9.21 63.38 32.92
CA THR A 187 8.18 63.35 33.96
C THR A 187 7.08 62.36 33.62
N THR A 188 6.44 61.83 34.66
CA THR A 188 5.19 61.08 34.51
C THR A 188 4.19 61.61 35.52
N LEU A 189 3.01 62.04 35.07
CA LEU A 189 1.96 62.60 35.94
C LEU A 189 0.57 62.32 35.38
N THR A 190 -0.42 62.22 36.25
CA THR A 190 -1.84 62.09 35.87
C THR A 190 -2.49 63.47 35.93
N ALA A 191 -3.22 63.87 34.89
CA ALA A 191 -3.96 65.13 34.86
C ALA A 191 -5.44 64.93 35.28
N ASP A 192 -6.19 66.02 35.45
CA ASP A 192 -7.57 66.04 36.00
C ASP A 192 -8.60 65.26 35.14
N ASN A 193 -8.23 64.91 33.90
CA ASN A 193 -8.99 64.04 33.01
C ASN A 193 -8.70 62.53 33.23
N ASN A 194 -7.91 62.15 34.23
CA ASN A 194 -7.47 60.78 34.49
C ASN A 194 -6.51 60.18 33.43
N HIS A 195 -5.95 61.03 32.55
CA HIS A 195 -4.94 60.62 31.59
C HIS A 195 -3.53 60.66 32.19
N LEU A 196 -2.76 59.60 31.97
CA LEU A 196 -1.38 59.49 32.41
C LEU A 196 -0.46 60.04 31.32
N TYR A 197 0.22 61.16 31.56
CA TYR A 197 1.16 61.74 30.61
C TYR A 197 2.61 61.40 30.96
N ASP A 198 3.38 61.04 29.94
CA ASP A 198 4.85 60.97 29.95
C ASP A 198 5.39 62.16 29.17
N THR A 199 6.10 63.08 29.84
CA THR A 199 6.63 64.29 29.19
C THR A 199 8.15 64.37 29.32
N VAL A 200 8.80 65.08 28.40
CA VAL A 200 10.21 65.42 28.49
C VAL A 200 10.35 66.93 28.41
N VAL A 201 10.90 67.54 29.46
CA VAL A 201 11.09 68.99 29.58
C VAL A 201 12.57 69.32 29.48
N ASP A 202 12.97 70.24 28.60
CA ASP A 202 14.35 70.73 28.47
C ASP A 202 14.80 71.31 29.81
N ALA A 203 15.92 70.81 30.35
CA ALA A 203 16.37 71.15 31.70
C ALA A 203 17.00 72.55 31.81
N GLY A 204 17.27 73.22 30.69
CA GLY A 204 17.83 74.57 30.65
C GLY A 204 16.77 75.65 30.57
N ASN A 205 15.74 75.46 29.75
CA ASN A 205 14.75 76.51 29.44
C ASN A 205 13.28 76.15 29.72
N GLY A 206 12.97 74.90 30.06
CA GLY A 206 11.62 74.49 30.44
C GLY A 206 10.67 74.20 29.28
N THR A 207 11.18 74.18 28.05
CA THR A 207 10.39 73.82 26.86
C THR A 207 9.99 72.34 26.93
N VAL A 208 8.74 72.03 26.62
CA VAL A 208 8.28 70.64 26.47
C VAL A 208 8.81 70.10 25.13
N LEU A 209 9.79 69.19 25.21
CA LEU A 209 10.40 68.53 24.06
C LEU A 209 9.57 67.33 23.60
N MET A 210 8.92 66.64 24.54
CA MET A 210 8.03 65.53 24.24
C MET A 210 6.87 65.49 25.22
N ARG A 211 5.69 65.08 24.75
CA ARG A 211 4.53 64.74 25.57
C ARG A 211 3.82 63.57 24.93
N THR A 212 3.52 62.55 25.71
CA THR A 212 2.81 61.36 25.26
C THR A 212 1.74 60.99 26.28
N ASP A 213 0.51 60.89 25.83
CA ASP A 213 -0.56 60.26 26.60
C ASP A 213 -0.34 58.73 26.66
N ARG A 214 -0.43 58.16 27.86
CA ARG A 214 -0.22 56.74 28.16
C ARG A 214 -1.52 56.05 28.59
N THR A 215 -2.64 56.77 28.65
CA THR A 215 -3.97 56.20 28.86
C THR A 215 -4.53 55.70 27.52
N SER A 216 -5.24 54.58 27.56
CA SER A 216 -5.91 53.98 26.39
C SER A 216 -7.41 54.00 26.65
N ASP A 217 -8.15 54.67 25.77
CA ASP A 217 -9.60 54.73 25.79
C ASP A 217 -10.17 53.71 24.77
N GLU A 218 -11.45 53.33 24.91
CA GLU A 218 -12.16 52.59 23.86
C GLU A 218 -12.32 53.51 22.63
N GLY A 219 -11.97 53.01 21.43
CA GLY A 219 -12.01 53.78 20.19
C GLY A 219 -13.42 53.96 19.62
N PRO A 220 -13.58 54.70 18.50
CA PRO A 220 -14.87 54.85 17.84
C PRO A 220 -15.47 53.50 17.44
N GLU A 221 -16.80 53.39 17.50
CA GLU A 221 -17.55 52.19 17.13
C GLU A 221 -18.88 52.53 16.46
N GLY A 222 -19.44 51.56 15.74
CA GLY A 222 -20.78 51.70 15.15
C GLY A 222 -21.50 50.37 15.01
N ARG A 223 -22.84 50.43 15.03
CA ARG A 223 -23.71 49.26 14.89
C ARG A 223 -24.04 49.05 13.43
N VAL A 224 -23.50 47.99 12.84
CA VAL A 224 -23.54 47.70 11.41
C VAL A 224 -23.74 46.22 11.13
N PHE A 225 -24.19 45.89 9.93
CA PHE A 225 -24.17 44.55 9.37
C PHE A 225 -22.77 44.24 8.83
N THR A 226 -22.17 43.16 9.31
CA THR A 226 -20.83 42.70 8.87
C THR A 226 -20.90 41.65 7.77
N ALA A 227 -22.07 41.03 7.58
CA ALA A 227 -22.39 40.21 6.41
C ALA A 227 -22.69 41.12 5.20
N GLN A 228 -22.82 40.58 3.99
CA GLN A 228 -23.03 41.35 2.75
C GLN A 228 -24.25 42.29 2.81
N ASN A 229 -25.36 41.86 3.42
CA ASN A 229 -26.58 42.67 3.50
C ASN A 229 -27.42 42.32 4.76
N PRO A 230 -28.46 43.11 5.10
CA PRO A 230 -29.28 42.91 6.30
C PRO A 230 -30.06 41.61 6.37
N THR A 231 -30.26 40.89 5.26
CA THR A 231 -31.00 39.62 5.26
C THR A 231 -30.14 38.42 5.66
N LEU A 232 -28.81 38.56 5.64
CA LEU A 232 -27.85 37.50 5.90
C LEU A 232 -27.26 37.52 7.32
N GLY A 233 -27.66 38.49 8.15
CA GLY A 233 -27.14 38.61 9.51
C GLY A 233 -27.82 39.70 10.34
N SER A 234 -27.46 39.77 11.61
CA SER A 234 -27.92 40.83 12.51
C SER A 234 -26.85 41.91 12.67
N ALA A 235 -27.26 43.17 12.83
CA ALA A 235 -26.34 44.26 13.08
C ALA A 235 -25.64 44.12 14.44
N THR A 236 -24.33 44.31 14.46
CA THR A 236 -23.47 44.23 15.65
C THR A 236 -22.62 45.50 15.77
N THR A 237 -22.22 45.83 16.99
CA THR A 237 -21.33 46.96 17.24
C THR A 237 -19.88 46.53 17.01
N VAL A 238 -19.19 47.23 16.12
CA VAL A 238 -17.79 46.95 15.75
C VAL A 238 -16.94 48.21 15.86
N PRO A 239 -15.63 48.10 16.11
CA PRO A 239 -14.72 49.23 16.08
C PRO A 239 -14.65 49.87 14.69
N PHE A 240 -14.71 51.19 14.62
CA PHE A 240 -14.50 51.98 13.41
C PHE A 240 -13.02 52.38 13.31
N SER A 241 -12.19 51.36 13.24
CA SER A 241 -10.74 51.48 13.20
C SER A 241 -10.15 50.38 12.35
N GLY A 242 -9.04 50.69 11.69
CA GLY A 242 -8.43 49.83 10.71
C GLY A 242 -7.02 50.29 10.34
N LEU A 243 -6.18 49.36 9.91
CA LEU A 243 -4.73 49.59 9.71
C LEU A 243 -4.03 50.26 10.92
N GLY A 244 -4.55 50.02 12.13
CA GLY A 244 -4.04 50.60 13.38
C GLY A 244 -4.43 52.07 13.64
N ARG A 245 -5.43 52.59 12.93
CA ARG A 245 -5.88 53.99 12.97
C ARG A 245 -7.40 54.08 13.09
N SER A 246 -7.88 55.25 13.50
CA SER A 246 -9.32 55.56 13.47
C SER A 246 -9.77 55.80 12.03
N TRP A 247 -10.92 55.24 11.65
CA TRP A 247 -11.59 55.66 10.42
C TRP A 247 -12.28 57.00 10.59
N VAL A 248 -12.63 57.40 11.82
CA VAL A 248 -13.38 58.63 12.11
C VAL A 248 -12.42 59.76 12.50
N GLY A 249 -12.54 60.90 11.84
CA GLY A 249 -11.76 62.12 12.11
C GLY A 249 -12.42 63.10 13.08
N GLY A 250 -13.69 62.88 13.44
CA GLY A 250 -14.49 63.82 14.23
C GLY A 250 -15.74 63.20 14.88
N ARG A 251 -16.90 63.83 14.70
CA ARG A 251 -18.19 63.39 15.28
C ARG A 251 -19.21 62.91 14.24
N VAL A 252 -18.75 62.79 13.00
CA VAL A 252 -19.52 62.46 11.81
C VAL A 252 -18.83 61.34 11.04
N THR A 253 -19.51 60.79 10.04
CA THR A 253 -19.01 59.81 9.08
C THR A 253 -18.02 60.42 8.07
N THR A 254 -17.01 61.11 8.57
CA THR A 254 -15.89 61.69 7.80
C THR A 254 -14.57 61.23 8.41
N GLY A 255 -13.64 60.84 7.55
CA GLY A 255 -12.40 60.18 7.90
C GLY A 255 -11.29 60.38 6.89
N ASN A 256 -10.18 59.67 7.10
CA ASN A 256 -9.08 59.66 6.13
C ASN A 256 -9.48 58.99 4.81
N ASN A 257 -10.30 57.95 4.86
CA ASN A 257 -10.55 57.10 3.68
C ASN A 257 -11.85 57.50 2.94
N ALA A 258 -12.81 58.08 3.67
CA ALA A 258 -14.13 58.40 3.13
C ALA A 258 -14.84 59.54 3.87
N GLU A 259 -15.72 60.25 3.15
CA GLU A 259 -16.77 61.11 3.67
C GLU A 259 -18.12 60.64 3.15
N VAL A 260 -19.03 60.28 4.06
CA VAL A 260 -20.32 59.69 3.68
C VAL A 260 -21.45 60.57 4.18
N SER A 261 -22.40 60.91 3.31
CA SER A 261 -23.59 61.70 3.62
C SER A 261 -24.81 61.26 2.80
N GLN A 262 -26.02 61.59 3.27
CA GLN A 262 -27.27 61.38 2.53
C GLN A 262 -27.56 62.57 1.62
N ASP A 263 -27.83 62.31 0.33
CA ASP A 263 -28.01 63.34 -0.71
C ASP A 263 -29.24 63.11 -1.61
N PRO A 264 -30.47 63.25 -1.09
CA PRO A 264 -31.69 62.90 -1.82
C PRO A 264 -32.09 63.88 -2.93
N ASP A 265 -31.46 65.06 -3.00
CA ASP A 265 -31.69 66.05 -4.07
C ASP A 265 -30.65 65.97 -5.21
N GLY A 266 -29.65 65.10 -5.08
CA GLY A 266 -28.73 64.70 -6.15
C GLY A 266 -27.79 65.82 -6.61
N ASN A 267 -27.42 66.73 -5.70
CA ASN A 267 -26.63 67.91 -6.04
C ASN A 267 -25.12 67.74 -5.78
N GLU A 268 -24.69 66.57 -5.27
CA GLU A 268 -23.30 66.23 -4.93
C GLU A 268 -22.66 67.20 -3.91
N THR A 269 -23.46 67.84 -3.08
CA THR A 269 -22.98 68.65 -1.96
C THR A 269 -23.12 67.88 -0.65
N LEU A 270 -22.28 68.21 0.34
CA LEU A 270 -22.30 67.53 1.64
C LEU A 270 -23.69 67.64 2.28
N GLY A 271 -24.39 66.50 2.32
CA GLY A 271 -25.75 66.40 2.81
C GLY A 271 -25.81 66.04 4.30
N TYR A 272 -26.80 65.23 4.67
CA TYR A 272 -26.97 64.84 6.06
C TYR A 272 -25.93 63.81 6.51
N GLN A 273 -25.31 64.04 7.66
CA GLN A 273 -24.47 63.05 8.35
C GLN A 273 -24.99 62.80 9.76
N PRO A 274 -24.99 61.54 10.23
CA PRO A 274 -25.29 61.24 11.63
C PRO A 274 -24.23 61.89 12.53
N GLN A 275 -24.68 62.47 13.63
CA GLN A 275 -23.83 63.03 14.67
C GLN A 275 -23.84 62.09 15.88
N THR A 276 -22.67 61.75 16.41
CA THR A 276 -22.60 61.02 17.69
C THR A 276 -23.24 61.87 18.81
N PRO A 277 -24.03 61.32 19.75
CA PRO A 277 -24.72 62.10 20.77
C PRO A 277 -23.80 63.06 21.54
N ALA A 278 -24.22 64.32 21.73
CA ALA A 278 -23.48 65.32 22.52
C ALA A 278 -23.44 65.00 24.04
N ALA A 279 -24.28 64.06 24.50
CA ALA A 279 -24.41 63.67 25.90
C ALA A 279 -23.65 62.35 26.15
N GLY A 280 -22.35 62.50 26.35
CA GLY A 280 -21.36 61.43 26.52
C GLY A 280 -19.99 62.08 26.34
N ASP A 281 -18.95 61.50 26.93
CA ASP A 281 -17.59 62.03 26.81
C ASP A 281 -17.27 62.35 25.33
N PRO A 282 -16.79 63.57 24.99
CA PRO A 282 -16.32 63.91 23.66
C PRO A 282 -15.26 62.97 23.06
N ALA A 283 -14.64 62.12 23.87
CA ALA A 283 -13.76 61.02 23.47
C ALA A 283 -14.51 59.74 23.03
N TYR A 284 -15.83 59.69 23.17
CA TYR A 284 -16.68 58.50 23.02
C TYR A 284 -17.59 58.64 21.78
N GLN A 285 -17.10 58.18 20.63
CA GLN A 285 -17.75 58.29 19.31
C GLN A 285 -18.57 57.03 18.98
N HIS A 286 -19.89 57.06 19.20
CA HIS A 286 -20.80 55.92 18.96
C HIS A 286 -21.78 56.18 17.81
N PHE A 287 -21.63 55.41 16.73
CA PHE A 287 -22.56 55.36 15.61
C PHE A 287 -23.50 54.15 15.75
N ASN A 288 -24.14 54.02 16.91
CA ASN A 288 -24.96 52.86 17.28
C ASN A 288 -26.44 53.09 16.97
N TYR A 289 -26.79 53.19 15.69
CA TYR A 289 -28.17 53.43 15.25
C TYR A 289 -28.90 52.11 14.94
N THR A 290 -30.22 52.11 15.10
CA THR A 290 -31.05 50.93 14.80
C THR A 290 -31.57 51.04 13.38
N PHE A 291 -31.42 49.97 12.60
CA PHE A 291 -32.02 49.84 11.27
C PHE A 291 -33.35 49.09 11.38
N THR A 292 -34.42 49.67 10.84
CA THR A 292 -35.80 49.15 10.90
C THR A 292 -36.38 48.76 9.55
N ASP A 293 -35.66 49.05 8.46
CA ASP A 293 -36.06 48.81 7.07
C ASP A 293 -37.33 49.58 6.67
N ALA A 294 -37.45 50.81 7.21
CA ALA A 294 -38.62 51.69 7.09
C ALA A 294 -38.91 52.10 5.64
N PHE A 295 -37.88 52.30 4.82
CA PHE A 295 -38.05 52.66 3.41
C PHE A 295 -38.78 51.55 2.63
N ARG A 296 -38.37 50.28 2.82
CA ARG A 296 -39.05 49.15 2.18
C ARG A 296 -40.47 48.96 2.71
N ILE A 297 -40.64 49.02 4.03
CA ILE A 297 -41.95 48.83 4.70
C ILE A 297 -42.96 49.91 4.31
N SER A 298 -42.50 51.14 4.10
CA SER A 298 -43.32 52.28 3.66
C SER A 298 -43.58 52.32 2.15
N GLY A 299 -43.12 51.32 1.39
CA GLY A 299 -43.27 51.28 -0.07
C GLY A 299 -42.45 52.34 -0.80
N GLY A 300 -41.27 52.68 -0.27
CA GLY A 300 -40.33 53.61 -0.89
C GLY A 300 -40.57 55.09 -0.55
N THR A 301 -41.19 55.40 0.59
CA THR A 301 -41.56 56.79 0.94
C THR A 301 -40.83 57.36 2.16
N ASP A 302 -40.32 56.53 3.07
CA ASP A 302 -39.61 56.98 4.28
C ASP A 302 -38.10 56.76 4.17
N LEU A 303 -37.37 57.82 3.76
CA LEU A 303 -35.91 57.86 3.72
C LEU A 303 -35.28 58.31 5.05
N THR A 304 -36.10 58.68 6.04
CA THR A 304 -35.63 59.45 7.20
C THR A 304 -35.48 58.62 8.45
N THR A 305 -36.35 57.63 8.67
CA THR A 305 -36.33 56.81 9.90
C THR A 305 -35.01 56.09 10.09
N ASP A 306 -34.41 55.56 9.01
CA ASP A 306 -33.18 54.75 9.08
C ASP A 306 -31.92 55.49 8.61
N ARG A 307 -32.01 56.79 8.26
CA ARG A 307 -30.91 57.52 7.61
C ARG A 307 -29.58 57.45 8.35
N ASP A 308 -29.60 57.46 9.69
CA ASP A 308 -28.38 57.39 10.51
C ASP A 308 -27.71 56.02 10.35
N ALA A 309 -28.49 54.94 10.37
CA ALA A 309 -28.00 53.58 10.18
C ALA A 309 -27.52 53.36 8.73
N VAL A 310 -28.22 53.90 7.73
CA VAL A 310 -27.85 53.78 6.30
C VAL A 310 -26.52 54.48 6.01
N VAL A 311 -26.36 55.74 6.45
CA VAL A 311 -25.11 56.49 6.27
C VAL A 311 -23.95 55.81 7.02
N THR A 312 -24.20 55.33 8.24
CA THR A 312 -23.21 54.60 9.05
C THR A 312 -22.79 53.28 8.39
N GLN A 313 -23.73 52.56 7.76
CA GLN A 313 -23.46 51.30 7.08
C GLN A 313 -22.58 51.50 5.84
N ALA A 314 -22.87 52.51 5.02
CA ALA A 314 -22.05 52.86 3.87
C ALA A 314 -20.63 53.26 4.30
N PHE A 315 -20.51 54.09 5.35
CA PHE A 315 -19.20 54.45 5.92
C PHE A 315 -18.39 53.22 6.34
N TYR A 316 -19.02 52.25 7.00
CA TYR A 316 -18.36 51.00 7.39
C TYR A 316 -17.89 50.17 6.17
N TYR A 317 -18.75 49.94 5.18
CA TYR A 317 -18.37 49.14 4.02
C TYR A 317 -17.28 49.81 3.17
N THR A 318 -17.35 51.12 2.94
CA THR A 318 -16.33 51.86 2.19
C THR A 318 -14.97 51.80 2.88
N ASN A 319 -14.92 51.99 4.20
CA ASN A 319 -13.66 51.85 4.95
C ASN A 319 -13.15 50.40 4.98
N ARG A 320 -14.05 49.41 5.03
CA ARG A 320 -13.68 48.00 4.93
C ARG A 320 -13.09 47.68 3.55
N MET A 321 -13.62 48.25 2.47
CA MET A 321 -13.06 48.11 1.13
C MET A 321 -11.66 48.69 1.04
N HIS A 322 -11.48 49.93 1.51
CA HIS A 322 -10.17 50.57 1.60
C HIS A 322 -9.15 49.65 2.29
N ASP A 323 -9.44 49.19 3.51
CA ASP A 323 -8.52 48.38 4.29
C ASP A 323 -8.25 47.00 3.69
N HIS A 324 -9.26 46.40 3.07
CA HIS A 324 -9.11 45.12 2.39
C HIS A 324 -8.16 45.23 1.19
N LEU A 325 -8.37 46.23 0.33
CA LEU A 325 -7.56 46.47 -0.86
C LEU A 325 -6.16 46.98 -0.50
N TYR A 326 -6.02 47.76 0.58
CA TYR A 326 -4.71 48.12 1.14
C TYR A 326 -3.89 46.88 1.49
N GLY A 327 -4.53 45.87 2.09
CA GLY A 327 -3.90 44.58 2.42
C GLY A 327 -3.43 43.79 1.19
N LEU A 328 -4.00 44.06 0.02
CA LEU A 328 -3.62 43.49 -1.28
C LEU A 328 -2.64 44.38 -2.06
N GLY A 329 -2.21 45.51 -1.47
CA GLY A 329 -1.23 46.41 -2.06
C GLY A 329 -1.83 47.52 -2.94
N PHE A 330 -3.11 47.86 -2.78
CA PHE A 330 -3.65 49.16 -3.22
C PHE A 330 -3.39 50.20 -2.11
N ASP A 331 -2.13 50.61 -2.01
CA ASP A 331 -1.60 51.56 -1.03
C ASP A 331 -1.46 52.97 -1.61
N GLU A 332 -0.94 53.89 -0.79
CA GLU A 332 -0.80 55.30 -1.16
C GLU A 332 0.06 55.51 -2.41
N ALA A 333 1.14 54.74 -2.61
CA ALA A 333 2.01 54.90 -3.77
C ALA A 333 1.35 54.38 -5.06
N SER A 334 0.38 53.47 -4.93
CA SER A 334 -0.43 52.96 -6.04
C SER A 334 -1.71 53.76 -6.31
N GLY A 335 -1.89 54.90 -5.63
CA GLY A 335 -3.02 55.81 -5.85
C GLY A 335 -4.31 55.33 -5.20
N ASN A 336 -4.25 54.87 -3.95
CA ASN A 336 -5.45 54.62 -3.15
C ASN A 336 -6.16 55.92 -2.75
N PHE A 337 -7.37 55.81 -2.19
CA PHE A 337 -8.17 56.98 -1.81
C PHE A 337 -7.96 57.36 -0.33
N GLN A 338 -7.18 58.40 -0.07
CA GLN A 338 -6.87 58.88 1.29
C GLN A 338 -6.71 60.42 1.36
N GLU A 339 -7.29 61.04 2.39
CA GLU A 339 -7.10 62.46 2.66
C GLU A 339 -5.65 62.80 3.01
N ASP A 340 -5.01 61.99 3.86
CA ASP A 340 -3.60 62.08 4.20
C ASP A 340 -2.90 60.74 3.88
N ASN A 341 -1.86 60.80 3.05
CA ASN A 341 -1.04 59.65 2.66
C ASN A 341 0.07 59.34 3.67
N LEU A 342 0.26 60.18 4.69
CA LEU A 342 1.06 59.85 5.87
C LEU A 342 2.53 59.50 5.53
N GLY A 343 3.01 60.05 4.40
CA GLY A 343 4.34 59.80 3.84
C GLY A 343 4.49 58.48 3.06
N GLY A 344 3.39 57.80 2.72
CA GLY A 344 3.36 56.53 1.97
C GLY A 344 3.69 56.65 0.47
N GLY A 345 3.56 57.85 -0.12
CA GLY A 345 3.70 58.07 -1.56
C GLY A 345 2.40 58.60 -2.17
N GLY A 346 2.33 58.68 -3.50
CA GLY A 346 1.14 59.15 -4.24
C GLY A 346 0.75 60.61 -3.96
N ALA A 347 -0.43 60.98 -4.44
CA ALA A 347 -1.07 62.25 -4.18
C ALA A 347 -2.30 62.05 -3.27
N GLY A 348 -2.19 62.49 -2.01
CA GLY A 348 -3.33 62.44 -1.07
C GLY A 348 -4.29 63.61 -1.27
N GLY A 349 -5.28 63.70 -0.40
CA GLY A 349 -6.39 64.66 -0.50
C GLY A 349 -7.50 64.15 -1.41
N ASP A 350 -7.66 62.82 -1.45
CA ASP A 350 -8.47 62.12 -2.44
C ASP A 350 -9.34 61.01 -1.83
N ARG A 351 -9.81 61.20 -0.59
CA ARG A 351 -10.77 60.29 0.05
C ARG A 351 -11.99 60.05 -0.84
N VAL A 352 -12.72 58.97 -0.60
CA VAL A 352 -13.98 58.71 -1.33
C VAL A 352 -15.12 59.53 -0.73
N ASP A 353 -15.76 60.37 -1.55
CA ASP A 353 -17.02 61.02 -1.24
C ASP A 353 -18.18 60.08 -1.61
N VAL A 354 -18.99 59.68 -0.62
CA VAL A 354 -20.10 58.74 -0.81
C VAL A 354 -21.42 59.43 -0.53
N TYR A 355 -22.28 59.45 -1.53
CA TYR A 355 -23.62 60.01 -1.46
C TYR A 355 -24.65 58.87 -1.43
N VAL A 356 -25.31 58.69 -0.28
CA VAL A 356 -26.36 57.68 -0.11
C VAL A 356 -27.74 58.27 -0.40
N ASP A 357 -28.64 57.42 -0.88
CA ASP A 357 -29.96 57.82 -1.36
C ASP A 357 -29.88 58.91 -2.44
N PHE A 358 -28.83 58.86 -3.26
CA PHE A 358 -28.55 59.88 -4.26
C PHE A 358 -29.72 60.00 -5.25
N ASP A 359 -30.14 61.24 -5.52
CA ASP A 359 -31.29 61.55 -6.39
C ASP A 359 -32.55 60.72 -6.04
N ALA A 360 -32.77 60.43 -4.76
CA ALA A 360 -33.89 59.61 -4.32
C ALA A 360 -35.26 60.24 -4.57
N SER A 361 -35.33 61.47 -5.10
CA SER A 361 -36.56 62.13 -5.55
C SER A 361 -36.68 62.25 -7.08
N GLY A 362 -35.61 62.05 -7.85
CA GLY A 362 -35.60 62.16 -9.32
C GLY A 362 -35.87 60.86 -10.09
N ASP A 363 -35.56 60.92 -11.38
CA ASP A 363 -35.79 59.86 -12.36
C ASP A 363 -34.62 58.85 -12.43
N SER A 364 -33.48 59.15 -11.81
CA SER A 364 -32.22 58.37 -11.89
C SER A 364 -32.12 57.24 -10.85
N ALA A 365 -33.25 56.84 -10.24
CA ALA A 365 -33.29 55.73 -9.31
C ALA A 365 -32.81 54.41 -9.96
N CYS A 366 -32.65 53.34 -9.17
CA CYS A 366 -32.32 52.00 -9.66
C CYS A 366 -30.85 51.75 -10.06
N ASN A 367 -29.89 52.60 -9.68
CA ASN A 367 -28.49 52.39 -10.05
C ASN A 367 -27.49 52.58 -8.90
N ALA A 368 -26.21 52.38 -9.16
CA ALA A 368 -25.07 52.88 -8.41
C ALA A 368 -23.99 53.27 -9.42
N ASN A 369 -23.07 54.16 -9.06
CA ASN A 369 -21.91 54.45 -9.89
C ASN A 369 -20.75 55.01 -9.06
N PHE A 370 -19.56 54.96 -9.66
CA PHE A 370 -18.35 55.56 -9.13
C PHE A 370 -17.66 56.40 -10.20
N SER A 371 -17.28 57.62 -9.86
CA SER A 371 -16.45 58.49 -10.70
C SER A 371 -15.03 58.49 -10.16
N THR A 372 -14.07 58.07 -11.00
CA THR A 372 -12.66 57.95 -10.61
C THR A 372 -11.82 59.02 -11.33
N PRO A 373 -11.48 60.14 -10.67
CA PRO A 373 -10.49 61.06 -11.19
C PRO A 373 -9.06 60.57 -10.92
N ASP A 374 -8.08 61.29 -11.48
CA ASP A 374 -6.65 61.09 -11.21
C ASP A 374 -6.33 61.08 -9.71
N ASP A 375 -5.21 60.44 -9.34
CA ASP A 375 -4.65 60.45 -7.99
C ASP A 375 -4.54 61.88 -7.43
N GLY A 376 -4.96 62.08 -6.18
CA GLY A 376 -5.04 63.41 -5.55
C GLY A 376 -6.36 64.16 -5.75
N GLN A 377 -7.38 63.53 -6.33
CA GLN A 377 -8.75 64.05 -6.40
C GLN A 377 -9.75 63.02 -5.87
N ASN A 378 -10.71 63.48 -5.05
CA ASN A 378 -11.70 62.61 -4.43
C ASN A 378 -12.46 61.77 -5.46
N GLY A 379 -12.48 60.44 -5.26
CA GLY A 379 -13.43 59.57 -5.95
C GLY A 379 -14.84 59.83 -5.45
N THR A 380 -15.84 59.73 -6.34
CA THR A 380 -17.24 59.99 -5.98
C THR A 380 -18.08 58.74 -6.19
N MET A 381 -18.62 58.17 -5.11
CA MET A 381 -19.55 57.04 -5.13
C MET A 381 -20.99 57.53 -4.92
N ARG A 382 -21.89 57.21 -5.85
CA ARG A 382 -23.31 57.58 -5.77
C ARG A 382 -24.14 56.32 -5.62
N LEU A 383 -24.82 56.19 -4.48
CA LEU A 383 -25.63 55.03 -4.13
C LEU A 383 -27.10 55.45 -4.16
N PHE A 384 -27.81 55.08 -5.22
CA PHE A 384 -29.22 55.43 -5.40
C PHE A 384 -30.12 54.48 -4.60
N VAL A 385 -31.42 54.78 -4.57
CA VAL A 385 -32.42 53.87 -4.00
C VAL A 385 -32.91 52.85 -5.04
N GLY A 386 -33.23 51.64 -4.58
CA GLY A 386 -34.10 50.72 -5.29
C GLY A 386 -35.55 51.19 -5.19
N ARG A 387 -36.33 51.03 -6.26
CA ARG A 387 -37.75 51.39 -6.30
C ARG A 387 -38.61 50.27 -6.88
N THR A 388 -39.90 50.29 -6.53
CA THR A 388 -40.92 49.42 -7.14
C THR A 388 -40.90 49.46 -8.66
N SER A 389 -40.62 50.62 -9.28
CA SER A 389 -40.55 50.79 -10.73
C SER A 389 -39.35 50.11 -11.39
N CYS A 390 -38.30 49.76 -10.64
CA CYS A 390 -37.10 49.09 -11.17
C CYS A 390 -37.36 47.58 -11.36
N ASN A 391 -37.73 46.95 -10.24
CA ASN A 391 -37.74 45.49 -10.07
C ASN A 391 -38.75 45.07 -8.98
N ASN A 392 -39.75 45.91 -8.71
CA ASN A 392 -40.72 45.72 -7.64
C ASN A 392 -40.08 45.60 -6.23
N HIS A 393 -38.89 46.19 -6.02
CA HIS A 393 -38.14 46.10 -4.76
C HIS A 393 -37.63 47.48 -4.31
N ASN A 394 -38.08 47.94 -3.14
CA ASN A 394 -37.64 49.20 -2.54
C ASN A 394 -36.53 48.92 -1.52
N THR A 395 -35.33 49.46 -1.73
CA THR A 395 -34.16 49.23 -0.85
C THR A 395 -33.23 50.43 -0.85
N HIS A 396 -32.49 50.59 0.25
CA HIS A 396 -31.30 51.44 0.28
C HIS A 396 -30.12 50.65 -0.28
N ARG A 397 -29.56 51.03 -1.44
CA ARG A 397 -28.40 50.31 -2.01
C ARG A 397 -27.15 50.41 -1.14
N ALA A 398 -27.06 51.46 -0.33
CA ALA A 398 -26.05 51.65 0.72
C ALA A 398 -26.04 50.55 1.80
N MET A 399 -27.09 49.74 1.89
CA MET A 399 -27.13 48.58 2.80
C MET A 399 -26.53 47.31 2.19
N ASN A 400 -26.13 47.34 0.92
CA ASN A 400 -25.60 46.20 0.18
C ASN A 400 -24.08 46.30 -0.02
N GLY A 401 -23.33 45.41 0.64
CA GLY A 401 -21.87 45.46 0.70
C GLY A 401 -21.18 45.04 -0.59
N ASP A 402 -21.79 44.20 -1.43
CA ASP A 402 -21.28 43.85 -2.75
C ASP A 402 -21.42 45.01 -3.75
N THR A 403 -22.52 45.79 -3.70
CA THR A 403 -22.69 47.00 -4.51
C THR A 403 -21.62 48.03 -4.18
N ILE A 404 -21.35 48.29 -2.89
CA ILE A 404 -20.27 49.21 -2.49
C ILE A 404 -18.91 48.66 -2.90
N ALA A 405 -18.68 47.34 -2.80
CA ALA A 405 -17.46 46.71 -3.25
C ALA A 405 -17.26 46.84 -4.77
N HIS A 406 -18.33 46.65 -5.56
CA HIS A 406 -18.35 46.83 -7.00
C HIS A 406 -18.01 48.28 -7.37
N GLU A 407 -18.73 49.25 -6.81
CA GLU A 407 -18.47 50.67 -7.10
C GLU A 407 -17.06 51.11 -6.71
N TYR A 408 -16.58 50.72 -5.53
CA TYR A 408 -15.22 51.05 -5.10
C TYR A 408 -14.16 50.43 -6.03
N SER A 409 -14.48 49.29 -6.65
CA SER A 409 -13.58 48.57 -7.55
C SER A 409 -13.46 49.20 -8.95
N HIS A 410 -14.41 50.04 -9.37
CA HIS A 410 -14.16 50.97 -10.48
C HIS A 410 -13.06 51.95 -10.12
N GLY A 411 -13.02 52.44 -8.87
CA GLY A 411 -11.91 53.22 -8.34
C GLY A 411 -10.58 52.49 -8.42
N LEU A 412 -10.55 51.23 -7.94
CA LEU A 412 -9.37 50.37 -7.98
C LEU A 412 -8.84 50.15 -9.39
N SER A 413 -9.69 49.66 -10.31
CA SER A 413 -9.27 49.32 -11.67
C SER A 413 -8.78 50.56 -12.44
N ASN A 414 -9.49 51.69 -12.33
CA ASN A 414 -9.08 52.93 -12.99
C ASN A 414 -7.77 53.50 -12.44
N ARG A 415 -7.49 53.37 -11.14
CA ARG A 415 -6.23 53.84 -10.53
C ARG A 415 -5.04 52.92 -10.81
N LEU A 416 -5.26 51.62 -11.03
CA LEU A 416 -4.17 50.64 -11.20
C LEU A 416 -3.83 50.34 -12.66
N VAL A 417 -4.83 50.14 -13.52
CA VAL A 417 -4.61 49.75 -14.93
C VAL A 417 -3.95 50.90 -15.69
N GLY A 418 -2.94 50.59 -16.50
CA GLY A 418 -2.17 51.60 -17.22
C GLY A 418 -1.38 52.57 -16.31
N GLY A 419 -1.32 52.30 -14.99
CA GLY A 419 -0.74 53.23 -14.01
C GLY A 419 -1.62 54.45 -13.72
N GLY A 420 -2.94 54.29 -13.77
CA GLY A 420 -3.93 55.36 -13.56
C GLY A 420 -4.56 55.88 -14.84
N ASP A 421 -4.24 55.28 -15.99
CA ASP A 421 -4.78 55.60 -17.31
C ASP A 421 -5.44 54.35 -17.89
N MET A 422 -6.63 54.01 -17.40
CA MET A 422 -7.36 52.80 -17.86
C MET A 422 -7.71 52.87 -19.35
N GLY A 423 -7.92 54.07 -19.89
CA GLY A 423 -8.27 54.29 -21.29
C GLY A 423 -9.72 53.92 -21.64
N ASP A 424 -10.00 53.83 -22.94
CA ASP A 424 -11.35 53.63 -23.49
C ASP A 424 -11.42 52.41 -24.41
N GLY A 425 -12.55 51.72 -24.40
CA GLY A 425 -12.79 50.56 -25.25
C GLY A 425 -13.90 49.68 -24.71
N GLU A 426 -14.50 48.85 -25.55
CA GLU A 426 -15.57 47.95 -25.13
C GLU A 426 -15.07 46.88 -24.15
N GLN A 427 -14.04 46.13 -24.53
CA GLN A 427 -13.40 45.18 -23.63
C GLN A 427 -12.78 45.89 -22.41
N THR A 428 -12.23 47.10 -22.58
CA THR A 428 -11.73 47.90 -21.46
C THR A 428 -12.84 48.20 -20.45
N GLY A 429 -14.01 48.67 -20.88
CA GLY A 429 -15.16 48.90 -20.00
C GLY A 429 -15.69 47.61 -19.38
N ALA A 430 -15.80 46.55 -20.17
CA ALA A 430 -16.23 45.22 -19.71
C ALA A 430 -15.27 44.63 -18.66
N LEU A 431 -13.96 44.84 -18.80
CA LEU A 431 -13.00 44.49 -17.76
C LEU A 431 -13.25 45.26 -16.47
N GLY A 432 -13.58 46.55 -16.56
CA GLY A 432 -13.97 47.37 -15.41
C GLY A 432 -15.15 46.78 -14.66
N GLU A 433 -16.24 46.48 -15.36
CA GLU A 433 -17.44 45.82 -14.80
C GLU A 433 -17.09 44.44 -14.20
N GLY A 434 -16.37 43.62 -14.95
CA GLY A 434 -16.04 42.25 -14.56
C GLY A 434 -15.10 42.17 -13.36
N TRP A 435 -14.12 43.06 -13.25
CA TRP A 435 -13.28 43.17 -12.06
C TRP A 435 -14.08 43.65 -10.85
N SER A 436 -14.98 44.62 -11.03
CA SER A 436 -15.82 45.10 -9.95
C SER A 436 -16.71 44.00 -9.37
N ASP A 437 -17.32 43.18 -10.23
CA ASP A 437 -18.05 41.98 -9.80
C ASP A 437 -17.13 40.94 -9.17
N ALA A 438 -15.94 40.70 -9.72
CA ALA A 438 -14.99 39.72 -9.19
C ALA A 438 -14.50 40.06 -7.77
N VAL A 439 -14.21 41.34 -7.50
CA VAL A 439 -13.83 41.81 -6.16
C VAL A 439 -15.01 41.64 -5.19
N ALA A 440 -16.21 42.06 -5.59
CA ALA A 440 -17.40 41.97 -4.75
C ALA A 440 -17.74 40.52 -4.38
N THR A 441 -17.82 39.64 -5.39
CA THR A 441 -18.16 38.22 -5.23
C THR A 441 -17.08 37.47 -4.45
N SER A 442 -15.79 37.76 -4.67
CA SER A 442 -14.72 37.14 -3.90
C SER A 442 -14.75 37.57 -2.43
N LEU A 443 -14.91 38.87 -2.15
CA LEU A 443 -14.92 39.41 -0.78
C LEU A 443 -15.99 38.74 0.09
N TRP A 444 -17.19 38.58 -0.46
CA TRP A 444 -18.34 37.99 0.24
C TRP A 444 -18.43 36.46 0.09
N ASN A 445 -17.63 35.87 -0.79
CA ASN A 445 -17.71 34.45 -1.16
C ASN A 445 -19.12 34.07 -1.62
N ASP A 446 -19.67 34.89 -2.52
CA ASP A 446 -20.98 34.71 -3.13
C ASP A 446 -20.84 34.86 -4.65
N PRO A 447 -21.17 33.84 -5.47
CA PRO A 447 -21.12 33.95 -6.93
C PRO A 447 -22.27 34.77 -7.53
N VAL A 448 -23.22 35.24 -6.72
CA VAL A 448 -24.32 36.09 -7.14
C VAL A 448 -24.00 37.55 -6.77
N TYR A 449 -24.30 38.46 -7.69
CA TYR A 449 -24.14 39.90 -7.47
C TYR A 449 -25.49 40.62 -7.42
N GLY A 450 -25.70 41.43 -6.37
CA GLY A 450 -26.81 42.37 -6.29
C GLY A 450 -28.16 41.76 -5.95
N GLU A 451 -28.22 40.57 -5.37
CA GLU A 451 -29.47 39.86 -5.04
C GLU A 451 -30.35 40.62 -4.06
N TYR A 452 -29.74 41.26 -3.04
CA TYR A 452 -30.47 42.12 -2.11
C TYR A 452 -31.06 43.35 -2.79
N ASN A 453 -30.28 44.05 -3.62
CA ASN A 453 -30.76 45.24 -4.31
C ASN A 453 -31.77 44.91 -5.42
N ASN A 454 -31.66 43.73 -6.03
CA ASN A 454 -32.58 43.31 -7.07
C ASN A 454 -33.88 42.70 -6.52
N GLY A 455 -33.87 42.20 -5.28
CA GLY A 455 -34.96 41.39 -4.74
C GLY A 455 -35.12 40.04 -5.45
N SER A 456 -34.05 39.55 -6.09
CA SER A 456 -34.02 38.30 -6.86
C SER A 456 -32.86 37.43 -6.40
N ALA A 457 -33.11 36.15 -6.15
CA ALA A 457 -32.07 35.18 -5.79
C ALA A 457 -30.99 34.96 -6.86
N THR A 458 -31.26 35.40 -8.11
CA THR A 458 -30.29 35.32 -9.22
C THR A 458 -29.46 36.59 -9.39
N GLY A 459 -29.68 37.62 -8.56
CA GLY A 459 -28.95 38.89 -8.68
C GLY A 459 -29.39 39.72 -9.88
N VAL A 460 -28.53 40.66 -10.30
CA VAL A 460 -28.75 41.55 -11.45
C VAL A 460 -28.17 41.02 -12.77
N ARG A 461 -27.25 40.06 -12.70
CA ARG A 461 -26.56 39.45 -13.85
C ARG A 461 -27.38 38.30 -14.44
N ARG A 462 -27.04 37.85 -15.65
CA ARG A 462 -27.83 36.81 -16.37
C ARG A 462 -27.88 35.48 -15.60
N VAL A 463 -26.79 35.10 -14.95
CA VAL A 463 -26.64 33.88 -14.14
C VAL A 463 -25.63 34.10 -13.01
N ALA A 464 -25.62 33.21 -12.01
CA ALA A 464 -24.55 33.15 -11.01
C ALA A 464 -23.23 32.73 -11.67
N TYR A 465 -22.09 33.30 -11.27
CA TYR A 465 -20.81 33.06 -11.97
C TYR A 465 -20.32 31.61 -11.89
N ASN A 466 -20.71 30.85 -10.88
CA ASN A 466 -20.41 29.41 -10.80
C ASN A 466 -21.22 28.56 -11.79
N ASP A 467 -22.30 29.10 -12.34
CA ASP A 467 -23.20 28.43 -13.29
C ASP A 467 -23.10 29.08 -14.70
N SER A 468 -22.16 30.00 -14.91
CA SER A 468 -21.97 30.70 -16.17
C SER A 468 -21.15 29.87 -17.15
N ASP A 469 -21.65 29.78 -18.39
CA ASP A 469 -21.01 29.10 -19.53
C ASP A 469 -20.35 30.07 -20.51
N LEU A 470 -20.35 31.37 -20.21
CA LEU A 470 -19.81 32.42 -21.08
C LEU A 470 -18.32 32.21 -21.38
N THR A 471 -17.91 32.56 -22.59
CA THR A 471 -16.56 32.45 -23.12
C THR A 471 -16.16 33.73 -23.85
N TYR A 472 -14.88 33.85 -24.18
CA TYR A 472 -14.37 34.96 -24.98
C TYR A 472 -15.01 35.06 -26.38
N GLY A 473 -15.57 33.96 -26.89
CA GLY A 473 -16.30 33.96 -28.16
C GLY A 473 -17.66 34.65 -28.10
N ASP A 474 -18.18 34.91 -26.91
CA ASP A 474 -19.48 35.55 -26.68
C ASP A 474 -19.38 37.08 -26.57
N LEU A 475 -18.19 37.64 -26.79
CA LEU A 475 -17.96 39.09 -26.81
C LEU A 475 -18.83 39.75 -27.88
N CYS A 476 -19.62 40.76 -27.49
CA CYS A 476 -20.59 41.46 -28.34
C CYS A 476 -21.65 40.54 -28.99
N ASP A 477 -22.02 39.42 -28.34
CA ASP A 477 -23.03 38.51 -28.87
C ASP A 477 -24.38 39.22 -29.10
N GLY A 478 -25.11 38.84 -30.15
CA GLY A 478 -26.34 39.52 -30.57
C GLY A 478 -26.11 40.86 -31.30
N GLY A 479 -24.86 41.27 -31.54
CA GLY A 479 -24.49 42.39 -32.40
C GLY A 479 -24.55 43.77 -31.73
N THR A 480 -24.72 43.81 -30.40
CA THR A 480 -24.60 45.02 -29.60
C THR A 480 -23.60 44.73 -28.49
N CYS A 481 -22.55 45.52 -28.40
CA CYS A 481 -21.63 45.41 -27.28
C CYS A 481 -22.17 46.24 -26.11
N GLU A 482 -22.07 45.69 -24.91
CA GLU A 482 -22.52 46.34 -23.69
C GLU A 482 -21.62 45.87 -22.55
N VAL A 483 -21.00 46.82 -21.86
CA VAL A 483 -19.91 46.55 -20.92
C VAL A 483 -20.33 45.66 -19.73
N HIS A 484 -21.59 45.71 -19.30
CA HIS A 484 -22.06 44.84 -18.23
C HIS A 484 -22.28 43.41 -18.74
N ASP A 485 -22.91 43.25 -19.91
CA ASP A 485 -23.11 41.94 -20.54
C ASP A 485 -21.77 41.26 -20.89
N ASP A 486 -20.83 42.01 -21.47
CA ASP A 486 -19.51 41.51 -21.82
C ASP A 486 -18.62 41.34 -20.57
N GLY A 487 -18.81 42.16 -19.53
CA GLY A 487 -18.10 42.06 -18.26
C GLY A 487 -18.39 40.79 -17.47
N GLU A 488 -19.57 40.19 -17.65
CA GLU A 488 -19.90 38.88 -17.09
C GLU A 488 -18.95 37.77 -17.57
N ILE A 489 -18.39 37.88 -18.79
CA ILE A 489 -17.39 36.94 -19.30
C ILE A 489 -16.15 36.99 -18.41
N TRP A 490 -15.65 38.20 -18.11
CA TRP A 490 -14.45 38.37 -17.29
C TRP A 490 -14.68 37.99 -15.83
N ALA A 491 -15.81 38.39 -15.24
CA ALA A 491 -16.18 37.98 -13.88
C ALA A 491 -16.30 36.44 -13.75
N THR A 492 -16.84 35.77 -14.78
CA THR A 492 -16.87 34.30 -14.87
C THR A 492 -15.46 33.71 -14.83
N VAL A 493 -14.53 34.25 -15.63
CA VAL A 493 -13.11 33.81 -15.65
C VAL A 493 -12.46 34.01 -14.28
N MET A 494 -12.73 35.13 -13.61
CA MET A 494 -12.21 35.40 -12.27
C MET A 494 -12.77 34.41 -11.23
N TRP A 495 -14.05 34.06 -11.31
CA TRP A 495 -14.64 33.04 -10.42
C TRP A 495 -14.08 31.63 -10.68
N ASP A 496 -13.84 31.26 -11.94
CA ASP A 496 -13.15 30.01 -12.30
C ASP A 496 -11.72 29.98 -11.75
N MET A 497 -11.00 31.10 -11.86
CA MET A 497 -9.66 31.26 -11.30
C MET A 497 -9.66 31.09 -9.80
N ARG A 498 -10.61 31.71 -9.11
CA ARG A 498 -10.83 31.53 -7.67
C ARG A 498 -11.06 30.06 -7.33
N THR A 499 -11.96 29.40 -8.05
CA THR A 499 -12.30 27.99 -7.85
C THR A 499 -11.09 27.08 -8.05
N ALA A 500 -10.29 27.30 -9.09
CA ALA A 500 -9.08 26.54 -9.36
C ALA A 500 -8.02 26.72 -8.26
N LEU A 501 -7.78 27.96 -7.82
CA LEU A 501 -6.81 28.26 -6.75
C LEU A 501 -7.28 27.74 -5.39
N VAL A 502 -8.58 27.79 -5.10
CA VAL A 502 -9.17 27.17 -3.89
C VAL A 502 -9.04 25.66 -3.95
N GLY A 503 -9.24 25.03 -5.11
CA GLY A 503 -9.01 23.61 -5.30
C GLY A 503 -7.55 23.20 -5.06
N ALA A 504 -6.60 24.03 -5.50
CA ALA A 504 -5.16 23.76 -5.36
C ALA A 504 -4.60 24.03 -3.95
N TYR A 505 -5.09 25.08 -3.27
CA TYR A 505 -4.47 25.59 -2.02
C TYR A 505 -5.41 25.62 -0.81
N GLY A 506 -6.67 25.23 -0.96
CA GLY A 506 -7.71 25.37 0.06
C GLY A 506 -8.33 26.78 0.10
N SER A 507 -9.47 26.90 0.78
CA SER A 507 -10.32 28.10 0.71
C SER A 507 -9.62 29.41 1.10
N ALA A 508 -8.92 29.45 2.23
CA ALA A 508 -8.27 30.67 2.72
C ALA A 508 -7.10 31.12 1.83
N THR A 509 -6.15 30.22 1.57
CA THR A 509 -4.95 30.54 0.77
C THR A 509 -5.30 30.72 -0.71
N GLY A 510 -6.21 29.91 -1.25
CA GLY A 510 -6.67 30.03 -2.64
C GLY A 510 -7.40 31.35 -2.90
N LYS A 511 -8.31 31.75 -1.99
CA LYS A 511 -8.98 33.07 -2.05
C LYS A 511 -7.97 34.21 -2.00
N GLN A 512 -7.06 34.20 -1.02
CA GLN A 512 -6.04 35.24 -0.90
C GLN A 512 -5.18 35.34 -2.17
N ARG A 513 -4.74 34.20 -2.72
CA ARG A 513 -3.96 34.18 -3.98
C ARG A 513 -4.76 34.74 -5.15
N HIS A 514 -6.04 34.39 -5.25
CA HIS A 514 -6.92 34.91 -6.29
C HIS A 514 -7.04 36.43 -6.23
N GLU A 515 -7.32 36.98 -5.05
CA GLU A 515 -7.45 38.43 -4.86
C GLU A 515 -6.13 39.17 -5.09
N GLN A 516 -5.00 38.60 -4.61
CA GLN A 516 -3.69 39.19 -4.82
C GLN A 516 -3.32 39.25 -6.32
N LEU A 517 -3.49 38.13 -7.02
CA LEU A 517 -3.20 38.05 -8.46
C LEU A 517 -4.12 38.94 -9.30
N MET A 518 -5.35 39.16 -8.86
CA MET A 518 -6.27 40.08 -9.51
C MET A 518 -5.76 41.53 -9.39
N VAL A 519 -5.44 41.98 -8.17
CA VAL A 519 -4.96 43.36 -7.91
C VAL A 519 -3.60 43.62 -8.55
N ASP A 520 -2.64 42.70 -8.41
CA ASP A 520 -1.32 42.86 -9.03
C ASP A 520 -1.36 42.63 -10.54
N GLY A 521 -2.32 41.84 -11.03
CA GLY A 521 -2.61 41.70 -12.46
C GLY A 521 -3.04 43.02 -13.09
N MET A 522 -3.93 43.77 -12.43
CA MET A 522 -4.33 45.12 -12.87
C MET A 522 -3.13 46.07 -13.01
N LYS A 523 -2.21 46.07 -12.03
CA LYS A 523 -0.98 46.89 -12.08
C LYS A 523 -0.06 46.56 -13.25
N LEU A 524 -0.14 45.33 -13.75
CA LEU A 524 0.66 44.82 -14.87
C LEU A 524 -0.10 44.86 -16.20
N THR A 525 -1.33 45.37 -16.20
CA THR A 525 -2.16 45.52 -17.39
C THR A 525 -1.95 46.90 -18.01
N PRO A 526 -1.74 46.99 -19.34
CA PRO A 526 -1.56 48.27 -20.04
C PRO A 526 -2.84 49.12 -20.07
N SER A 527 -2.72 50.37 -20.54
CA SER A 527 -3.86 51.24 -20.83
C SER A 527 -4.66 50.74 -22.04
N SER A 528 -5.96 51.02 -22.06
CA SER A 528 -6.95 50.56 -23.05
C SER A 528 -6.87 49.04 -23.33
N PRO A 529 -6.80 48.20 -22.27
CA PRO A 529 -6.54 46.78 -22.44
C PRO A 529 -7.72 46.04 -23.07
N ASP A 530 -7.41 44.93 -23.71
CA ASP A 530 -8.38 43.87 -23.99
C ASP A 530 -8.30 42.72 -22.96
N PHE A 531 -9.17 41.71 -23.09
CA PHE A 531 -9.19 40.59 -22.14
C PHE A 531 -7.89 39.78 -22.11
N LEU A 532 -7.15 39.72 -23.23
CA LEU A 532 -5.89 38.99 -23.32
C LEU A 532 -4.74 39.78 -22.67
N ASP A 533 -4.75 41.10 -22.77
CA ASP A 533 -3.82 41.97 -22.02
C ASP A 533 -4.01 41.78 -20.51
N ALA A 534 -5.26 41.79 -20.03
CA ALA A 534 -5.58 41.57 -18.62
C ALA A 534 -5.20 40.16 -18.14
N ARG A 535 -5.43 39.13 -18.97
CA ARG A 535 -4.95 37.76 -18.74
C ARG A 535 -3.44 37.74 -18.54
N ASP A 536 -2.71 38.36 -19.46
CA ASP A 536 -1.25 38.36 -19.45
C ASP A 536 -0.69 39.14 -18.26
N GLY A 537 -1.39 40.20 -17.82
CA GLY A 537 -1.14 40.89 -16.54
C GLY A 537 -1.22 39.95 -15.34
N ILE A 538 -2.29 39.16 -15.22
CA ILE A 538 -2.46 38.16 -14.15
C ILE A 538 -1.37 37.07 -14.21
N LEU A 539 -1.03 36.59 -15.40
CA LEU A 539 0.05 35.61 -15.58
C LEU A 539 1.42 36.21 -15.22
N ALA A 540 1.64 37.51 -15.46
CA ALA A 540 2.83 38.22 -15.03
C ALA A 540 2.86 38.41 -13.50
N ALA A 541 1.71 38.70 -12.87
CA ALA A 541 1.60 38.77 -11.41
C ALA A 541 1.98 37.43 -10.76
N ASP A 542 1.51 36.30 -11.30
CA ASP A 542 1.90 34.99 -10.77
C ASP A 542 3.40 34.70 -10.89
N ARG A 543 4.05 35.18 -11.95
CA ARG A 543 5.51 35.12 -12.08
C ARG A 543 6.21 35.96 -11.02
N ALA A 544 5.71 37.16 -10.74
CA ALA A 544 6.29 38.08 -9.75
C ALA A 544 6.09 37.58 -8.31
N ASP A 545 4.88 37.17 -7.96
CA ASP A 545 4.49 36.90 -6.57
C ASP A 545 4.81 35.46 -6.14
N TYR A 546 4.68 34.51 -7.08
CA TYR A 546 4.77 33.08 -6.80
C TYR A 546 5.78 32.35 -7.69
N GLY A 547 6.65 33.07 -8.39
CA GLY A 547 7.68 32.48 -9.25
C GLY A 547 7.11 31.67 -10.42
N GLY A 548 5.86 31.90 -10.80
CA GLY A 548 5.18 31.16 -11.87
C GLY A 548 4.61 29.80 -11.44
N ALA A 549 4.45 29.56 -10.13
CA ALA A 549 3.94 28.29 -9.62
C ALA A 549 2.52 27.95 -10.11
N ASN A 550 1.71 28.94 -10.49
CA ASN A 550 0.32 28.74 -10.91
C ASN A 550 0.12 28.84 -12.42
N GLN A 551 1.17 29.04 -13.22
CA GLN A 551 1.04 29.32 -14.66
C GLN A 551 0.12 28.34 -15.37
N CYS A 552 0.34 27.04 -15.23
CA CYS A 552 -0.44 26.04 -15.96
C CYS A 552 -1.85 25.86 -15.41
N LEU A 553 -2.07 26.12 -14.11
CA LEU A 553 -3.41 26.18 -13.52
C LEU A 553 -4.20 27.38 -14.11
N LEU A 554 -3.58 28.56 -14.15
CA LEU A 554 -4.18 29.79 -14.69
C LEU A 554 -4.44 29.67 -16.19
N TRP A 555 -3.48 29.16 -16.96
CA TRP A 555 -3.70 28.86 -18.39
C TRP A 555 -4.90 27.93 -18.61
N GLY A 556 -5.11 26.95 -17.74
CA GLY A 556 -6.29 26.08 -17.81
C GLY A 556 -7.62 26.76 -17.50
N VAL A 557 -7.60 27.84 -16.72
CA VAL A 557 -8.78 28.69 -16.50
C VAL A 557 -9.09 29.50 -17.75
N PHE A 558 -8.10 30.24 -18.25
CA PHE A 558 -8.26 31.10 -19.42
C PHE A 558 -8.58 30.31 -20.69
N ALA A 559 -7.88 29.21 -20.96
CA ALA A 559 -8.10 28.36 -22.13
C ALA A 559 -9.51 27.76 -22.15
N ARG A 560 -10.06 27.37 -20.98
CA ARG A 560 -11.44 26.87 -20.87
C ARG A 560 -12.48 27.90 -21.32
N ARG A 561 -12.17 29.18 -21.13
CA ARG A 561 -13.04 30.32 -21.49
C ARG A 561 -12.64 30.96 -22.81
N GLY A 562 -11.90 30.26 -23.66
CA GLY A 562 -11.53 30.74 -25.00
C GLY A 562 -10.38 31.74 -25.03
N MET A 563 -9.68 31.96 -23.92
CA MET A 563 -8.52 32.87 -23.80
C MET A 563 -7.19 32.09 -23.78
N GLY A 564 -7.10 31.00 -24.54
CA GLY A 564 -5.93 30.14 -24.66
C GLY A 564 -4.72 30.81 -25.32
N ALA A 565 -3.61 30.07 -25.40
CA ALA A 565 -2.31 30.62 -25.78
C ALA A 565 -2.28 31.24 -27.20
N SER A 566 -3.08 30.71 -28.13
CA SER A 566 -3.19 31.22 -29.50
C SER A 566 -4.37 32.17 -29.74
N ALA A 567 -5.14 32.53 -28.70
CA ALA A 567 -6.24 33.48 -28.81
C ALA A 567 -5.73 34.85 -29.25
N THR A 568 -6.52 35.59 -30.03
CA THR A 568 -6.17 36.94 -30.48
C THR A 568 -7.35 37.89 -30.35
N SER A 569 -7.07 39.18 -30.14
CA SER A 569 -8.04 40.27 -30.08
C SER A 569 -7.79 41.23 -31.25
N PRO A 570 -8.50 41.11 -32.39
CA PRO A 570 -8.27 41.99 -33.53
C PRO A 570 -8.68 43.46 -33.27
N SER A 571 -9.61 43.70 -32.36
CA SER A 571 -10.09 45.03 -31.96
C SER A 571 -10.83 44.95 -30.62
N GLN A 572 -11.13 46.10 -30.01
CA GLN A 572 -11.92 46.17 -28.77
C GLN A 572 -13.26 45.43 -28.82
N ASN A 573 -13.84 45.20 -30.00
CA ASN A 573 -15.17 44.59 -30.16
C ASN A 573 -15.11 43.23 -30.89
N GLN A 574 -13.92 42.63 -31.02
CA GLN A 574 -13.74 41.36 -31.75
C GLN A 574 -12.79 40.45 -31.00
N ALA A 575 -13.18 39.18 -30.89
CA ALA A 575 -12.42 38.12 -30.26
C ALA A 575 -12.23 36.94 -31.24
N ASN A 576 -11.02 36.39 -31.30
CA ASN A 576 -10.77 35.08 -31.89
C ASN A 576 -10.38 34.12 -30.75
N PRO A 577 -11.32 33.35 -30.21
CA PRO A 577 -11.05 32.49 -29.07
C PRO A 577 -10.19 31.28 -29.44
N ALA A 578 -9.40 30.82 -28.47
CA ALA A 578 -8.64 29.58 -28.56
C ALA A 578 -8.64 28.85 -27.22
N THR A 579 -8.46 27.53 -27.25
CA THR A 579 -8.50 26.67 -26.05
C THR A 579 -7.19 25.90 -25.83
N ASP A 580 -6.13 26.29 -26.54
CA ASP A 580 -4.81 25.68 -26.45
C ASP A 580 -3.98 26.21 -25.26
N TYR A 581 -2.98 25.43 -24.87
CA TYR A 581 -2.09 25.68 -23.75
C TYR A 581 -0.67 25.95 -24.24
N PRO A 582 0.15 26.70 -23.48
CA PRO A 582 1.59 26.77 -23.77
C PRO A 582 2.25 25.39 -23.70
N ALA A 583 3.27 25.17 -24.55
CA ALA A 583 4.01 23.91 -24.58
C ALA A 583 4.64 23.55 -23.22
N SER A 584 4.99 24.55 -22.40
CA SER A 584 5.52 24.36 -21.05
C SER A 584 4.53 23.73 -20.07
N CYS A 585 3.25 23.64 -20.42
CA CYS A 585 2.22 23.01 -19.61
C CYS A 585 1.92 21.57 -20.00
N ARG A 586 2.54 21.05 -21.06
CA ARG A 586 2.42 19.63 -21.42
C ARG A 586 3.16 18.77 -20.39
N PRO A 587 2.62 17.60 -20.03
CA PRO A 587 3.31 16.69 -19.13
C PRO A 587 4.53 16.08 -19.83
N THR A 588 5.43 15.53 -19.02
CA THR A 588 6.53 14.68 -19.49
C THR A 588 6.41 13.35 -18.78
N ALA A 589 6.36 12.26 -19.54
CA ALA A 589 6.30 10.91 -19.01
C ALA A 589 7.71 10.43 -18.67
N ASP A 590 7.83 9.75 -17.54
CA ASP A 590 9.03 9.02 -17.12
C ASP A 590 8.53 7.70 -16.52
N ALA A 591 8.73 6.60 -17.26
CA ALA A 591 8.31 5.26 -16.89
C ALA A 591 9.26 4.62 -15.84
N GLY A 592 10.36 5.29 -15.51
CA GLY A 592 11.39 4.81 -14.59
C GLY A 592 12.15 3.60 -15.12
N GLY A 593 12.47 2.66 -14.22
CA GLY A 593 13.15 1.41 -14.56
C GLY A 593 14.62 1.58 -14.97
N PRO A 594 15.24 0.55 -15.59
CA PRO A 594 14.67 -0.78 -15.84
C PRO A 594 14.30 -1.51 -14.54
N TYR A 595 13.27 -2.35 -14.60
CA TYR A 595 12.79 -3.16 -13.48
C TYR A 595 13.22 -4.62 -13.64
N ALA A 596 13.38 -5.33 -12.51
CA ALA A 596 13.69 -6.75 -12.51
C ALA A 596 12.92 -7.47 -11.41
N THR A 597 12.40 -8.66 -11.73
CA THR A 597 11.73 -9.56 -10.78
C THR A 597 11.96 -11.01 -11.18
N LYS A 598 11.37 -11.93 -10.43
CA LYS A 598 11.30 -13.35 -10.77
C LYS A 598 9.86 -13.74 -11.08
N GLU A 599 9.67 -14.83 -11.80
CA GLU A 599 8.34 -15.38 -12.03
C GLU A 599 7.58 -15.60 -10.71
N GLY A 600 6.25 -15.49 -10.77
CA GLY A 600 5.37 -15.55 -9.61
C GLY A 600 5.43 -14.33 -8.69
N THR A 601 6.35 -13.39 -8.92
CA THR A 601 6.57 -12.23 -8.04
C THR A 601 6.29 -10.91 -8.76
N ASP A 602 5.15 -10.29 -8.45
CA ASP A 602 4.77 -8.98 -9.00
C ASP A 602 5.82 -7.90 -8.67
N VAL A 603 6.02 -6.95 -9.58
CA VAL A 603 6.92 -5.81 -9.38
C VAL A 603 6.14 -4.50 -9.43
N ARG A 604 6.47 -3.58 -8.52
CA ARG A 604 5.86 -2.26 -8.48
C ARG A 604 6.63 -1.31 -9.39
N LEU A 605 5.93 -0.72 -10.36
CA LEU A 605 6.49 0.30 -11.24
C LEU A 605 6.45 1.68 -10.56
N ASP A 606 7.21 2.63 -11.09
CA ASP A 606 7.34 3.98 -10.53
C ASP A 606 7.42 5.04 -11.64
N ALA A 607 6.33 5.78 -11.82
CA ALA A 607 6.24 6.95 -12.69
C ALA A 607 6.47 8.28 -11.97
N SER A 608 6.98 8.27 -10.73
CA SER A 608 7.14 9.50 -9.94
C SER A 608 8.15 10.50 -10.51
N GLY A 609 9.00 10.07 -11.46
CA GLY A 609 9.86 10.95 -12.25
C GLY A 609 9.10 11.80 -13.28
N SER A 610 7.85 11.46 -13.59
CA SER A 610 7.02 12.19 -14.54
C SER A 610 6.69 13.58 -14.03
N THR A 611 6.69 14.57 -14.92
CA THR A 611 6.30 15.94 -14.57
C THR A 611 4.93 16.27 -15.13
N VAL A 612 4.03 16.76 -14.28
CA VAL A 612 2.72 17.27 -14.70
C VAL A 612 2.58 18.73 -14.26
N PRO A 613 2.97 19.69 -15.12
CA PRO A 613 2.78 21.10 -14.83
C PRO A 613 1.30 21.44 -14.56
N GLY A 614 1.04 22.19 -13.49
CA GLY A 614 -0.32 22.56 -13.05
C GLY A 614 -1.05 21.50 -12.21
N GLY A 615 -0.49 20.30 -12.06
CA GLY A 615 -1.08 19.21 -11.28
C GLY A 615 -2.25 18.48 -11.96
N GLY A 616 -2.82 17.50 -11.25
CA GLY A 616 -4.04 16.80 -11.70
C GLY A 616 -3.87 15.88 -12.92
N GLY A 617 -2.67 15.35 -13.17
CA GLY A 617 -2.40 14.48 -14.32
C GLY A 617 -2.99 13.09 -14.20
N SER A 618 -3.31 12.49 -15.35
CA SER A 618 -3.66 11.08 -15.48
C SER A 618 -2.42 10.24 -15.82
N TYR A 619 -2.37 9.03 -15.28
CA TYR A 619 -1.32 8.04 -15.54
C TYR A 619 -2.00 6.77 -15.98
N SER A 620 -1.64 6.28 -17.16
CA SER A 620 -2.19 5.08 -17.77
C SER A 620 -1.05 4.26 -18.35
N TRP A 621 -1.08 2.95 -18.14
CA TRP A 621 -0.01 2.04 -18.52
C TRP A 621 -0.48 1.03 -19.55
N ASP A 622 0.45 0.66 -20.43
CA ASP A 622 0.37 -0.39 -21.44
C ASP A 622 1.38 -1.48 -21.03
N PHE A 623 0.89 -2.64 -20.60
CA PHE A 623 1.71 -3.75 -20.11
C PHE A 623 1.98 -4.83 -21.16
N ASP A 624 1.23 -4.86 -22.27
CA ASP A 624 1.44 -5.84 -23.36
C ASP A 624 1.95 -5.28 -24.68
N GLY A 625 2.13 -3.97 -24.75
CA GLY A 625 2.70 -3.29 -25.91
C GLY A 625 1.77 -3.27 -27.11
N ASP A 626 0.45 -3.41 -26.92
CA ASP A 626 -0.53 -3.32 -28.01
C ASP A 626 -0.84 -1.86 -28.43
N GLY A 627 -0.32 -0.89 -27.66
CA GLY A 627 -0.51 0.55 -27.88
C GLY A 627 -1.77 1.12 -27.21
N ALA A 628 -2.55 0.30 -26.52
CA ALA A 628 -3.63 0.70 -25.64
C ALA A 628 -3.09 0.84 -24.20
N TYR A 629 -3.36 1.99 -23.59
CA TYR A 629 -2.92 2.28 -22.22
C TYR A 629 -4.05 2.00 -21.23
N ASP A 630 -4.52 0.75 -21.17
CA ASP A 630 -5.70 0.33 -20.41
C ASP A 630 -5.44 -0.79 -19.39
N ASP A 631 -4.19 -1.25 -19.25
CA ASP A 631 -3.82 -2.29 -18.29
C ASP A 631 -3.81 -1.83 -16.83
N ALA A 632 -3.31 -0.61 -16.58
CA ALA A 632 -3.22 -0.07 -15.23
C ALA A 632 -3.24 1.46 -15.21
N THR A 633 -3.54 2.02 -14.04
CA THR A 633 -3.53 3.47 -13.83
C THR A 633 -2.79 3.85 -12.55
N GLY A 634 -2.36 5.10 -12.49
CA GLY A 634 -1.69 5.68 -11.32
C GLY A 634 -0.16 5.68 -11.43
N VAL A 635 0.46 6.36 -10.46
CA VAL A 635 1.91 6.61 -10.44
C VAL A 635 2.71 5.35 -10.13
N SER A 636 2.15 4.40 -9.38
CA SER A 636 2.87 3.21 -8.92
C SER A 636 1.99 1.95 -8.96
N PRO A 637 1.61 1.49 -10.16
CA PRO A 637 0.87 0.23 -10.32
C PRO A 637 1.76 -0.99 -10.04
N LEU A 638 1.14 -2.14 -9.81
CA LEU A 638 1.83 -3.43 -9.86
C LEU A 638 1.76 -4.00 -11.28
N PHE A 639 2.90 -4.46 -11.78
CA PHE A 639 3.01 -5.30 -12.96
C PHE A 639 2.91 -6.77 -12.52
N ASP A 640 1.90 -7.47 -13.02
CA ASP A 640 1.51 -8.84 -12.63
C ASP A 640 1.63 -9.87 -13.76
N ARG A 641 2.10 -9.46 -14.95
CA ARG A 641 2.42 -10.35 -16.09
C ARG A 641 3.76 -11.05 -15.88
N VAL A 642 3.89 -11.73 -14.73
CA VAL A 642 5.10 -12.40 -14.23
C VAL A 642 4.95 -13.92 -14.24
N GLY A 643 4.02 -14.44 -15.05
CA GLY A 643 3.77 -15.88 -15.16
C GLY A 643 4.67 -16.61 -16.15
N GLN A 644 5.54 -15.87 -16.84
CA GLN A 644 6.55 -16.34 -17.78
C GLN A 644 7.78 -15.42 -17.65
N ASP A 645 8.96 -15.98 -17.84
CA ASP A 645 10.22 -15.27 -17.89
C ASP A 645 10.37 -14.48 -19.20
N GLY A 646 11.34 -13.56 -19.20
CA GLY A 646 11.68 -12.78 -20.38
C GLY A 646 11.72 -11.28 -20.10
N THR A 647 11.70 -10.50 -21.18
CA THR A 647 11.78 -9.04 -21.09
C THR A 647 10.53 -8.42 -21.72
N TYR A 648 9.75 -7.75 -20.90
CA TYR A 648 8.54 -7.04 -21.28
C TYR A 648 8.85 -5.56 -21.43
N THR A 649 8.34 -4.94 -22.48
CA THR A 649 8.36 -3.47 -22.62
C THR A 649 7.02 -2.95 -22.13
N VAL A 650 7.04 -2.07 -21.12
CA VAL A 650 5.84 -1.42 -20.58
C VAL A 650 5.82 0.03 -21.02
N GLY A 651 4.69 0.49 -21.52
CA GLY A 651 4.43 1.87 -21.88
C GLY A 651 3.77 2.63 -20.73
N LEU A 652 4.19 3.86 -20.50
CA LEU A 652 3.51 4.83 -19.66
C LEU A 652 3.00 5.97 -20.55
N ARG A 653 1.75 6.37 -20.34
CA ARG A 653 1.18 7.60 -20.87
C ARG A 653 0.76 8.50 -19.72
N VAL A 654 1.31 9.71 -19.71
CA VAL A 654 0.96 10.76 -18.74
C VAL A 654 0.22 11.87 -19.47
N GLY A 655 -0.95 12.25 -18.94
CA GLY A 655 -1.84 13.23 -19.56
C GLY A 655 -2.28 14.34 -18.63
N ASN A 656 -2.60 15.51 -19.20
CA ASN A 656 -3.37 16.58 -18.58
C ASN A 656 -4.20 17.31 -19.67
N ALA A 657 -4.84 18.43 -19.32
CA ALA A 657 -5.63 19.20 -20.28
C ALA A 657 -4.80 19.83 -21.41
N ALA A 658 -3.48 20.02 -21.24
CA ALA A 658 -2.58 20.55 -22.26
C ALA A 658 -2.09 19.49 -23.25
N GLY A 659 -2.29 18.20 -22.95
CA GLY A 659 -1.94 17.08 -23.82
C GLY A 659 -1.44 15.87 -23.04
N ALA A 660 -0.79 14.96 -23.77
CA ALA A 660 -0.16 13.78 -23.18
C ALA A 660 1.24 13.58 -23.76
N ASP A 661 2.05 12.86 -22.99
CA ASP A 661 3.36 12.37 -23.35
C ASP A 661 3.48 10.88 -22.99
N THR A 662 4.41 10.18 -23.61
CA THR A 662 4.60 8.74 -23.45
C THR A 662 6.06 8.40 -23.25
N ASP A 663 6.33 7.45 -22.35
CA ASP A 663 7.65 6.89 -22.13
C ASP A 663 7.56 5.37 -21.97
N THR A 664 8.67 4.66 -22.13
CA THR A 664 8.70 3.19 -22.03
C THR A 664 9.79 2.72 -21.10
N ALA A 665 9.51 1.69 -20.29
CA ALA A 665 10.50 1.01 -19.48
C ALA A 665 10.50 -0.49 -19.79
N THR A 666 11.55 -1.19 -19.36
CA THR A 666 11.63 -2.66 -19.46
C THR A 666 11.44 -3.32 -18.11
N VAL A 667 10.71 -4.42 -18.07
CA VAL A 667 10.61 -5.34 -16.92
C VAL A 667 11.24 -6.68 -17.32
N THR A 668 12.32 -7.06 -16.67
CA THR A 668 12.95 -8.36 -16.84
C THR A 668 12.44 -9.33 -15.77
N VAL A 669 11.73 -10.37 -16.18
CA VAL A 669 11.28 -11.47 -15.32
C VAL A 669 12.26 -12.62 -15.50
N ALA A 670 12.90 -13.03 -14.41
CA ALA A 670 13.83 -14.16 -14.40
C ALA A 670 13.13 -15.46 -14.00
N ASN A 671 13.48 -16.55 -14.67
CA ASN A 671 12.95 -17.87 -14.39
C ASN A 671 13.14 -18.32 -12.91
N VAL A 672 12.12 -18.96 -12.34
CA VAL A 672 12.19 -19.76 -11.11
C VAL A 672 11.98 -21.26 -11.37
N ALA A 673 13.07 -22.03 -11.34
CA ALA A 673 13.04 -23.49 -11.51
C ALA A 673 11.95 -24.24 -10.70
N PRO A 674 11.36 -25.32 -11.26
CA PRO A 674 10.22 -26.02 -10.68
C PRO A 674 10.60 -26.75 -9.40
N THR A 675 9.59 -27.02 -8.58
CA THR A 675 9.70 -27.79 -7.34
C THR A 675 8.97 -29.12 -7.45
N VAL A 676 9.60 -30.20 -6.96
CA VAL A 676 9.04 -31.56 -7.03
C VAL A 676 8.76 -32.07 -5.62
N THR A 677 7.55 -32.58 -5.39
CA THR A 677 7.18 -33.31 -4.17
C THR A 677 6.44 -34.58 -4.51
N PHE A 678 6.78 -35.70 -3.88
CA PHE A 678 6.07 -36.97 -4.11
C PHE A 678 6.16 -37.91 -2.92
N SER A 679 5.26 -38.89 -2.93
CA SER A 679 5.14 -39.93 -1.93
C SER A 679 4.93 -41.28 -2.62
N VAL A 680 5.18 -42.34 -1.86
CA VAL A 680 5.11 -43.71 -2.33
C VAL A 680 4.19 -44.51 -1.41
N GLN A 681 3.18 -45.20 -1.97
CA GLN A 681 2.16 -45.97 -1.24
C GLN A 681 1.93 -47.34 -1.87
N GLY A 682 1.49 -48.34 -1.10
CA GLY A 682 1.19 -49.69 -1.62
C GLY A 682 2.25 -50.74 -1.29
N PRO A 683 2.02 -52.02 -1.66
CA PRO A 683 2.87 -53.13 -1.27
C PRO A 683 4.31 -52.98 -1.77
N ARG A 684 5.22 -53.38 -0.88
CA ARG A 684 6.67 -53.33 -1.02
C ARG A 684 7.25 -54.75 -1.05
N GLU A 685 6.46 -55.71 -1.53
CA GLU A 685 6.92 -57.06 -1.85
C GLU A 685 7.03 -57.11 -3.39
N GLU A 686 7.94 -57.92 -3.93
CA GLU A 686 8.12 -58.04 -5.38
C GLU A 686 6.86 -58.59 -6.07
N GLY A 687 6.67 -58.21 -7.34
CA GLY A 687 5.43 -58.45 -8.08
C GLY A 687 4.22 -57.61 -7.58
N GLY A 688 4.37 -56.90 -6.45
CA GLY A 688 3.39 -55.97 -5.90
C GLY A 688 3.30 -54.65 -6.68
N LYS A 689 2.10 -54.05 -6.67
CA LYS A 689 1.86 -52.72 -7.24
C LYS A 689 2.11 -51.62 -6.22
N LEU A 690 2.98 -50.68 -6.57
CA LEU A 690 3.34 -49.52 -5.76
C LEU A 690 2.89 -48.24 -6.47
N THR A 691 2.15 -47.36 -5.80
CA THR A 691 1.71 -46.08 -6.34
C THR A 691 2.66 -44.96 -5.93
N VAL A 692 3.24 -44.27 -6.91
CA VAL A 692 3.97 -43.01 -6.74
C VAL A 692 3.04 -41.86 -7.09
N SER A 693 2.75 -40.99 -6.14
CA SER A 693 1.88 -39.82 -6.34
C SER A 693 2.50 -38.55 -5.77
N GLY A 694 2.30 -37.43 -6.45
CA GLY A 694 2.95 -36.18 -6.11
C GLY A 694 2.54 -35.02 -7.00
N THR A 695 3.23 -33.90 -6.81
CA THR A 695 3.08 -32.68 -7.59
C THR A 695 4.42 -32.15 -8.05
N VAL A 696 4.44 -31.60 -9.27
CA VAL A 696 5.46 -30.63 -9.69
C VAL A 696 4.79 -29.26 -9.67
N THR A 697 5.42 -28.27 -9.06
CA THR A 697 4.89 -26.91 -8.92
C THR A 697 5.91 -25.87 -9.39
N ASP A 698 5.47 -24.91 -10.19
CA ASP A 698 6.30 -23.85 -10.75
C ASP A 698 5.63 -22.47 -10.60
N PRO A 699 6.30 -21.43 -10.08
CA PRO A 699 5.75 -20.08 -10.03
C PRO A 699 5.44 -19.45 -11.40
N GLY A 700 6.09 -19.91 -12.48
CA GLY A 700 5.78 -19.58 -13.87
C GLY A 700 4.52 -20.30 -14.36
N TRP A 701 3.33 -19.79 -13.99
CA TRP A 701 2.07 -20.49 -14.30
C TRP A 701 1.72 -20.55 -15.80
N LEU A 702 2.41 -19.81 -16.66
CA LEU A 702 2.28 -19.88 -18.11
C LEU A 702 3.31 -20.81 -18.75
N ASP A 703 4.29 -21.28 -17.98
CA ASP A 703 5.36 -22.14 -18.47
C ASP A 703 4.86 -23.55 -18.79
N PRO A 704 5.41 -24.20 -19.83
CA PRO A 704 5.12 -25.60 -20.12
C PRO A 704 5.71 -26.55 -19.05
N LEU A 705 4.92 -26.88 -18.03
CA LEU A 705 5.36 -27.79 -16.96
C LEU A 705 5.24 -29.27 -17.36
N THR A 706 6.35 -30.02 -17.25
CA THR A 706 6.43 -31.46 -17.55
C THR A 706 7.09 -32.24 -16.42
N ALA A 707 6.82 -33.56 -16.34
CA ALA A 707 7.46 -34.44 -15.38
C ALA A 707 7.91 -35.77 -16.01
N THR A 708 8.99 -36.32 -15.47
CA THR A 708 9.48 -37.67 -15.76
C THR A 708 9.71 -38.43 -14.47
N ILE A 709 9.61 -39.76 -14.54
CA ILE A 709 9.95 -40.67 -13.44
C ILE A 709 10.93 -41.71 -13.96
N ASP A 710 12.01 -41.90 -13.23
CA ASP A 710 12.93 -43.03 -13.36
C ASP A 710 12.61 -43.98 -12.20
N PRO A 711 12.10 -45.20 -12.46
CA PRO A 711 11.77 -46.16 -11.42
C PRO A 711 13.02 -46.76 -10.74
N GLY A 712 14.24 -46.44 -11.20
CA GLY A 712 15.50 -46.93 -10.67
C GLY A 712 16.33 -47.75 -11.67
N ASP A 713 15.92 -47.79 -12.94
CA ASP A 713 16.60 -48.51 -14.03
C ASP A 713 17.51 -47.60 -14.89
N GLY A 714 17.58 -46.31 -14.54
CA GLY A 714 18.37 -45.31 -15.26
C GLY A 714 17.70 -44.81 -16.54
N LYS A 715 16.42 -45.12 -16.76
CA LYS A 715 15.65 -44.73 -17.95
C LYS A 715 14.40 -43.94 -17.56
N PRO A 716 14.49 -42.61 -17.44
CA PRO A 716 13.34 -41.76 -17.17
C PRO A 716 12.25 -41.93 -18.25
N VAL A 717 11.00 -42.07 -17.80
CA VAL A 717 9.82 -42.12 -18.67
C VAL A 717 8.87 -40.95 -18.38
N PRO A 718 8.09 -40.47 -19.37
CA PRO A 718 7.11 -39.41 -19.14
C PRO A 718 6.12 -39.77 -18.03
N LEU A 719 5.83 -38.81 -17.16
CA LEU A 719 4.93 -38.95 -16.02
C LEU A 719 3.69 -38.06 -16.27
N PRO A 720 2.64 -38.60 -16.91
CA PRO A 720 1.44 -37.81 -17.18
C PRO A 720 0.71 -37.45 -15.88
N GLY A 721 0.05 -36.29 -15.88
CA GLY A 721 -0.69 -35.78 -14.74
C GLY A 721 -1.78 -34.81 -15.16
N GLN A 722 -2.53 -34.31 -14.18
CA GLN A 722 -3.43 -33.17 -14.39
C GLN A 722 -2.65 -31.89 -14.17
N LEU A 723 -2.53 -31.10 -15.24
CA LEU A 723 -1.90 -29.79 -15.21
C LEU A 723 -2.94 -28.70 -14.89
N GLU A 724 -2.64 -27.88 -13.91
CA GLU A 724 -3.41 -26.69 -13.55
C GLU A 724 -2.50 -25.46 -13.66
N ASN A 725 -2.70 -24.64 -14.71
CA ASN A 725 -1.92 -23.43 -15.00
C ASN A 725 -2.63 -22.19 -14.48
N ASN A 726 -2.85 -22.13 -13.16
CA ASN A 726 -3.54 -21.04 -12.50
C ASN A 726 -2.60 -20.32 -11.54
N ARG A 727 -2.57 -18.98 -11.60
CA ARG A 727 -1.85 -18.16 -10.60
C ARG A 727 -2.28 -18.56 -9.18
N PRO A 728 -1.35 -18.76 -8.20
CA PRO A 728 0.06 -18.35 -8.23
C PRO A 728 1.04 -19.28 -8.94
N ASP A 729 0.73 -20.55 -9.16
CA ASP A 729 1.72 -21.55 -9.62
C ASP A 729 1.10 -22.51 -10.66
N ALA A 730 1.86 -22.90 -11.69
CA ALA A 730 1.54 -24.09 -12.48
C ALA A 730 1.75 -25.34 -11.62
N THR A 731 0.74 -26.21 -11.55
CA THR A 731 0.80 -27.45 -10.77
C THR A 731 0.47 -28.66 -11.62
N LEU A 732 1.43 -29.58 -11.78
CA LEU A 732 1.24 -30.88 -12.40
C LEU A 732 1.07 -31.96 -11.33
N THR A 733 -0.16 -32.42 -11.10
CA THR A 733 -0.47 -33.50 -10.16
C THR A 733 -0.43 -34.85 -10.88
N PHE A 734 0.40 -35.78 -10.41
CA PHE A 734 0.58 -37.09 -11.02
C PHE A 734 0.32 -38.24 -10.04
N SER A 735 -0.03 -39.39 -10.61
CA SER A 735 -0.13 -40.66 -9.90
C SER A 735 0.19 -41.79 -10.87
N ARG A 736 1.16 -42.66 -10.54
CA ARG A 736 1.58 -43.78 -11.37
C ARG A 736 1.82 -45.03 -10.55
N GLU A 737 1.31 -46.16 -11.02
CA GLU A 737 1.65 -47.47 -10.48
C GLU A 737 2.99 -47.94 -11.07
N LEU A 738 3.88 -48.43 -10.21
CA LEU A 738 5.13 -49.12 -10.51
C LEU A 738 5.03 -50.55 -9.99
N VAL A 739 5.71 -51.49 -10.64
CA VAL A 739 5.88 -52.87 -10.18
C VAL A 739 7.37 -53.17 -10.29
N PHE A 740 7.95 -53.71 -9.22
CA PHE A 740 9.33 -54.18 -9.20
C PHE A 740 9.29 -55.70 -9.34
N GLY A 741 10.07 -56.22 -10.28
CA GLY A 741 10.10 -57.65 -10.58
C GLY A 741 11.01 -58.45 -9.66
N ASP A 742 11.77 -57.78 -8.81
CA ASP A 742 12.77 -58.38 -7.93
C ASP A 742 12.84 -57.51 -6.66
N ASN A 743 13.35 -58.09 -5.59
CA ASN A 743 13.54 -57.44 -4.31
C ASN A 743 14.81 -56.57 -4.28
N GLY A 744 14.99 -55.85 -3.17
CA GLY A 744 16.12 -54.94 -2.97
C GLY A 744 15.72 -53.46 -2.94
N THR A 745 16.73 -52.59 -2.98
CA THR A 745 16.52 -51.13 -2.85
C THR A 745 16.64 -50.43 -4.20
N PHE A 746 15.55 -49.78 -4.61
CA PHE A 746 15.41 -49.00 -5.83
C PHE A 746 15.36 -47.50 -5.50
N THR A 747 16.04 -46.68 -6.29
CA THR A 747 15.97 -45.22 -6.17
C THR A 747 15.02 -44.69 -7.23
N VAL A 748 13.82 -44.28 -6.81
CA VAL A 748 12.87 -43.63 -7.72
C VAL A 748 13.21 -42.15 -7.79
N LYS A 749 13.52 -41.66 -8.99
CA LYS A 749 13.84 -40.26 -9.26
C LYS A 749 12.70 -39.64 -10.06
N VAL A 750 12.08 -38.61 -9.51
CA VAL A 750 11.09 -37.78 -10.22
C VAL A 750 11.73 -36.45 -10.57
N CYS A 751 11.70 -36.08 -11.84
CA CYS A 751 12.20 -34.80 -12.33
C CYS A 751 11.04 -33.99 -12.91
N GLY A 752 10.86 -32.76 -12.44
CA GLY A 752 9.98 -31.74 -13.01
C GLY A 752 10.79 -30.78 -13.85
N SER A 753 10.29 -30.38 -15.02
CA SER A 753 10.94 -29.40 -15.89
C SER A 753 9.93 -28.36 -16.34
N ASP A 754 10.32 -27.09 -16.27
CA ASP A 754 9.77 -26.00 -17.08
C ASP A 754 10.46 -26.05 -18.47
N ASP A 755 10.36 -24.99 -19.29
CA ASP A 755 11.02 -24.90 -20.60
C ASP A 755 12.50 -24.52 -20.56
N ASP A 756 13.07 -24.26 -19.38
CA ASP A 756 14.40 -23.72 -19.18
C ASP A 756 15.32 -24.60 -18.32
N THR A 757 14.77 -25.22 -17.28
CA THR A 757 15.43 -25.90 -16.18
C THR A 757 14.70 -27.18 -15.75
N THR A 758 15.43 -28.08 -15.08
CA THR A 758 14.91 -29.34 -14.57
C THR A 758 15.34 -29.52 -13.12
N THR A 759 14.37 -29.79 -12.23
CA THR A 759 14.61 -30.13 -10.82
C THR A 759 14.24 -31.58 -10.56
N CYS A 760 15.15 -32.34 -9.94
CA CYS A 760 14.92 -33.75 -9.60
C CYS A 760 14.88 -34.00 -8.09
N ARG A 761 14.06 -34.97 -7.67
CA ARG A 761 13.99 -35.51 -6.31
C ARG A 761 14.02 -37.02 -6.34
N ASP A 762 14.70 -37.61 -5.36
CA ASP A 762 14.91 -39.04 -5.25
C ASP A 762 14.22 -39.57 -3.99
N ALA A 763 13.70 -40.79 -4.05
CA ALA A 763 13.20 -41.55 -2.91
C ALA A 763 13.68 -42.99 -2.99
N GLU A 764 14.20 -43.51 -1.88
CA GLU A 764 14.58 -44.92 -1.77
C GLU A 764 13.36 -45.79 -1.42
N ILE A 765 13.22 -46.89 -2.14
CA ILE A 765 12.14 -47.86 -2.00
C ILE A 765 12.77 -49.24 -1.84
N THR A 766 12.54 -49.87 -0.70
CA THR A 766 12.93 -51.26 -0.46
C THR A 766 11.75 -52.18 -0.81
N VAL A 767 12.01 -53.16 -1.67
CA VAL A 767 11.12 -54.25 -2.07
C VAL A 767 11.62 -55.54 -1.40
N ALA A 768 10.72 -56.34 -0.86
CA ALA A 768 11.00 -57.58 -0.13
C ALA A 768 10.67 -58.82 -0.99
N ASN A 769 11.37 -59.93 -0.68
CA ASN A 769 11.34 -61.20 -1.40
C ASN A 769 10.07 -62.02 -1.09
N VAL A 770 9.58 -62.79 -2.06
CA VAL A 770 8.46 -63.72 -1.95
C VAL A 770 8.87 -65.14 -2.39
N ASP A 771 9.11 -66.04 -1.42
CA ASP A 771 9.55 -67.43 -1.67
C ASP A 771 8.73 -68.19 -2.75
N PRO A 772 9.37 -69.06 -3.57
CA PRO A 772 8.70 -69.90 -4.54
C PRO A 772 7.94 -71.06 -3.90
N THR A 773 6.92 -71.53 -4.60
CA THR A 773 6.12 -72.70 -4.19
C THR A 773 6.46 -73.92 -5.05
N ALA A 774 6.58 -75.12 -4.46
CA ALA A 774 6.90 -76.37 -5.17
C ALA A 774 5.89 -77.47 -4.84
N THR A 775 5.37 -78.19 -5.84
CA THR A 775 4.35 -79.25 -5.65
C THR A 775 4.56 -80.43 -6.60
N ILE A 776 4.65 -81.66 -6.07
CA ILE A 776 4.78 -82.87 -6.90
C ILE A 776 3.40 -83.36 -7.35
N ASP A 777 3.26 -83.78 -8.60
CA ASP A 777 2.05 -84.43 -9.11
C ASP A 777 1.86 -85.84 -8.50
N LYS A 778 0.87 -85.95 -7.59
CA LYS A 778 0.52 -87.21 -6.90
C LYS A 778 -0.67 -87.94 -7.55
N SER A 779 -1.09 -87.57 -8.76
CA SER A 779 -2.31 -88.10 -9.40
C SER A 779 -2.30 -89.61 -9.59
N ALA A 780 -1.16 -90.20 -9.95
CA ALA A 780 -0.98 -91.65 -10.15
C ALA A 780 -0.71 -92.46 -8.87
N ALA A 781 -0.61 -91.81 -7.71
CA ALA A 781 -0.34 -92.48 -6.43
C ALA A 781 -1.58 -93.21 -5.90
N VAL A 782 -1.40 -94.42 -5.38
CA VAL A 782 -2.44 -95.21 -4.71
C VAL A 782 -2.46 -94.94 -3.21
N GLN A 783 -3.62 -95.15 -2.58
CA GLN A 783 -3.76 -94.99 -1.13
C GLN A 783 -3.39 -96.29 -0.41
N LEU A 784 -2.31 -96.27 0.35
CA LEU A 784 -1.87 -97.35 1.24
C LEU A 784 -1.90 -96.90 2.70
N ALA A 785 -1.60 -97.82 3.62
CA ALA A 785 -1.54 -97.50 5.05
C ALA A 785 -0.53 -96.37 5.35
N GLY A 786 0.63 -96.36 4.68
CA GLY A 786 1.66 -95.33 4.79
C GLY A 786 1.42 -94.02 4.01
N GLY A 787 0.23 -93.80 3.45
CA GLY A 787 -0.13 -92.58 2.71
C GLY A 787 -0.26 -92.77 1.19
N ARG A 788 -0.45 -91.65 0.45
CA ARG A 788 -0.45 -91.66 -1.02
C ARG A 788 0.93 -92.03 -1.51
N THR A 789 1.03 -93.17 -2.17
CA THR A 789 2.30 -93.81 -2.54
C THR A 789 2.28 -94.14 -4.01
N LEU A 790 3.34 -93.78 -4.73
CA LEU A 790 3.51 -94.23 -6.11
C LEU A 790 4.02 -95.67 -6.10
N VAL A 791 3.48 -96.51 -6.97
CA VAL A 791 3.92 -97.91 -7.13
C VAL A 791 4.48 -98.05 -8.54
N VAL A 792 5.71 -98.56 -8.64
CA VAL A 792 6.44 -98.82 -9.88
C VAL A 792 7.22 -100.13 -9.77
N HIS A 793 7.71 -100.65 -10.89
CA HIS A 793 8.54 -101.85 -10.93
C HIS A 793 10.05 -101.53 -10.91
N ALA A 794 10.84 -102.45 -10.35
CA ALA A 794 12.29 -102.33 -10.36
C ALA A 794 12.81 -102.37 -11.80
N GLY A 795 13.54 -101.33 -12.21
CA GLY A 795 13.97 -101.18 -13.60
C GLY A 795 12.94 -100.54 -14.53
N GLU A 796 11.74 -100.19 -14.04
CA GLU A 796 10.78 -99.35 -14.76
C GLU A 796 11.25 -97.90 -14.78
N GLU A 797 11.32 -97.30 -15.97
CA GLU A 797 11.51 -95.85 -16.10
C GLU A 797 10.17 -95.14 -15.90
N LYS A 798 10.08 -94.32 -14.86
CA LYS A 798 8.90 -93.52 -14.55
C LYS A 798 9.23 -92.04 -14.65
N ARG A 799 8.36 -91.27 -15.29
CA ARG A 799 8.42 -89.81 -15.31
C ARG A 799 7.66 -89.22 -14.13
N TYR A 800 8.35 -88.39 -13.36
CA TYR A 800 7.83 -87.63 -12.22
C TYR A 800 7.74 -86.16 -12.63
N THR A 801 6.64 -85.50 -12.27
CA THR A 801 6.38 -84.12 -12.65
C THR A 801 6.07 -83.28 -11.41
N ALA A 802 6.60 -82.05 -11.35
CA ALA A 802 6.31 -81.10 -10.30
C ALA A 802 6.07 -79.70 -10.88
N LYS A 803 5.20 -78.92 -10.23
CA LYS A 803 4.91 -77.52 -10.58
C LYS A 803 5.65 -76.59 -9.61
N VAL A 804 6.20 -75.49 -10.14
CA VAL A 804 6.75 -74.38 -9.37
C VAL A 804 6.01 -73.09 -9.74
N THR A 805 5.73 -72.24 -8.75
CA THR A 805 5.19 -70.89 -8.97
C THR A 805 5.97 -69.90 -8.12
N ASP A 806 6.48 -68.86 -8.78
CA ASP A 806 7.25 -67.76 -8.20
C ASP A 806 6.68 -66.39 -8.69
N PRO A 807 6.26 -65.49 -7.78
CA PRO A 807 5.83 -64.13 -8.11
C PRO A 807 6.93 -63.20 -8.60
N GLY A 808 8.19 -63.47 -8.23
CA GLY A 808 9.37 -62.70 -8.63
C GLY A 808 9.94 -63.13 -9.98
N SER A 809 10.89 -62.33 -10.46
CA SER A 809 11.65 -62.54 -11.69
C SER A 809 12.91 -63.36 -11.43
N ASP A 810 12.82 -64.39 -10.59
CA ASP A 810 13.98 -65.11 -10.07
C ASP A 810 14.36 -66.34 -10.91
N ASP A 811 15.66 -66.66 -10.90
CA ASP A 811 16.21 -67.86 -11.51
C ASP A 811 15.93 -69.09 -10.63
N GLU A 812 15.25 -70.07 -11.21
CA GLU A 812 14.67 -71.15 -10.43
C GLU A 812 15.47 -72.44 -10.56
N THR A 813 15.99 -72.91 -9.42
CA THR A 813 16.72 -74.17 -9.27
C THR A 813 15.79 -75.24 -8.73
N MET A 814 15.37 -76.14 -9.61
CA MET A 814 14.46 -77.24 -9.32
C MET A 814 15.23 -78.54 -9.12
N SER A 815 15.06 -79.22 -7.99
CA SER A 815 15.86 -80.38 -7.61
C SER A 815 15.02 -81.55 -7.13
N TRP A 816 15.19 -82.72 -7.76
CA TRP A 816 14.59 -84.00 -7.36
C TRP A 816 15.58 -84.83 -6.56
N ALA A 817 15.23 -85.22 -5.33
CA ALA A 817 15.94 -86.23 -4.57
C ALA A 817 15.15 -87.55 -4.58
N TRP A 818 15.76 -88.60 -5.13
CA TRP A 818 15.07 -89.87 -5.42
C TRP A 818 15.00 -90.84 -4.22
N GLY A 819 15.82 -90.64 -3.18
CA GLY A 819 15.80 -91.47 -1.97
C GLY A 819 16.47 -92.86 -2.09
N ASP A 820 16.93 -93.27 -3.28
CA ASP A 820 17.63 -94.55 -3.52
C ASP A 820 19.17 -94.45 -3.47
N GLY A 821 19.69 -93.27 -3.16
CA GLY A 821 21.13 -92.97 -3.12
C GLY A 821 21.71 -92.55 -4.48
N THR A 822 20.88 -92.44 -5.53
CA THR A 822 21.29 -91.75 -6.76
C THR A 822 21.42 -90.24 -6.53
N PRO A 823 22.36 -89.56 -7.22
CA PRO A 823 22.47 -88.10 -7.11
C PRO A 823 21.15 -87.42 -7.47
N ALA A 824 20.83 -86.33 -6.77
CA ALA A 824 19.67 -85.52 -7.09
C ALA A 824 19.79 -84.98 -8.53
N THR A 825 18.65 -84.90 -9.23
CA THR A 825 18.58 -84.29 -10.55
C THR A 825 18.18 -82.83 -10.39
N THR A 826 19.01 -81.91 -10.88
CA THR A 826 18.76 -80.47 -10.77
C THR A 826 18.59 -79.86 -12.17
N THR A 827 17.49 -79.13 -12.35
CA THR A 827 17.20 -78.29 -13.52
C THR A 827 17.27 -76.83 -13.07
N ILE A 828 17.96 -75.98 -13.82
CA ILE A 828 17.94 -74.54 -13.63
C ILE A 828 17.12 -73.93 -14.76
N SER A 829 16.12 -73.12 -14.41
CA SER A 829 15.37 -72.30 -15.35
C SER A 829 15.85 -70.86 -15.22
N LEU A 830 16.42 -70.27 -16.27
CA LEU A 830 16.86 -68.88 -16.23
C LEU A 830 15.74 -67.96 -16.73
N VAL A 831 15.55 -66.78 -16.14
CA VAL A 831 14.59 -65.76 -16.60
C VAL A 831 15.08 -65.14 -17.91
N ASN A 832 16.39 -64.90 -18.04
CA ASN A 832 17.01 -64.24 -19.19
C ASN A 832 18.05 -65.12 -19.93
N PRO A 833 17.68 -66.30 -20.47
CA PRO A 833 18.64 -67.23 -21.06
C PRO A 833 19.43 -66.60 -22.23
N PRO A 834 20.75 -66.86 -22.34
CA PRO A 834 21.51 -67.90 -21.63
C PRO A 834 22.12 -67.49 -20.29
N ASP A 835 22.02 -66.21 -19.89
CA ASP A 835 22.69 -65.67 -18.71
C ASP A 835 21.74 -65.68 -17.49
N PRO A 836 22.26 -65.81 -16.26
CA PRO A 836 21.45 -65.64 -15.06
C PRO A 836 20.85 -64.25 -14.97
N ASP A 837 19.66 -64.15 -14.39
CA ASP A 837 19.11 -62.85 -14.02
C ASP A 837 20.03 -62.18 -12.98
N PRO A 838 20.39 -60.91 -13.14
CA PRO A 838 21.08 -60.21 -12.06
C PRO A 838 20.12 -60.07 -10.88
N ALA A 839 20.63 -60.18 -9.65
CA ALA A 839 19.90 -59.98 -8.38
C ALA A 839 19.24 -58.59 -8.17
N ARG A 840 19.15 -57.77 -9.23
CA ARG A 840 18.26 -56.63 -9.36
C ARG A 840 17.69 -56.70 -10.78
N SER A 841 16.64 -57.48 -10.95
CA SER A 841 16.01 -57.68 -12.25
C SER A 841 15.49 -56.37 -12.81
N PRO A 842 15.89 -55.99 -14.04
CA PRO A 842 15.28 -54.86 -14.73
C PRO A 842 13.90 -55.22 -15.33
N SER A 843 13.44 -56.46 -15.18
CA SER A 843 12.20 -56.96 -15.80
C SER A 843 11.21 -57.49 -14.77
N VAL A 844 9.90 -57.41 -15.07
CA VAL A 844 8.82 -57.99 -14.27
C VAL A 844 8.30 -59.23 -14.99
N GLN A 845 8.74 -60.42 -14.58
CA GLN A 845 8.45 -61.70 -15.22
C GLN A 845 8.15 -62.82 -14.21
N PRO A 846 6.98 -62.79 -13.53
CA PRO A 846 6.54 -63.88 -12.65
C PRO A 846 6.50 -65.22 -13.39
N ARG A 847 6.84 -66.32 -12.72
CA ARG A 847 7.02 -67.63 -13.39
C ARG A 847 6.18 -68.76 -12.80
N ASP A 848 5.52 -69.47 -13.71
CA ASP A 848 4.93 -70.78 -13.48
C ASP A 848 5.76 -71.81 -14.27
N LEU A 849 6.52 -72.65 -13.56
CA LEU A 849 7.37 -73.68 -14.16
C LEU A 849 6.81 -75.08 -13.93
N THR A 850 7.21 -76.01 -14.78
CA THR A 850 6.95 -77.43 -14.60
C THR A 850 8.22 -78.19 -14.91
N ASP A 851 8.73 -78.94 -13.95
CA ASP A 851 9.89 -79.81 -14.16
C ASP A 851 9.43 -81.27 -14.17
N ALA A 852 9.95 -82.03 -15.13
CA ALA A 852 9.59 -83.42 -15.31
C ALA A 852 10.84 -84.27 -15.55
N GLN A 853 11.16 -85.14 -14.60
CA GLN A 853 12.34 -85.99 -14.64
C GLN A 853 11.95 -87.46 -14.74
N ALA A 854 12.65 -88.20 -15.60
CA ALA A 854 12.56 -89.64 -15.64
C ALA A 854 13.55 -90.24 -14.64
N HIS A 855 13.10 -91.20 -13.84
CA HIS A 855 13.96 -91.95 -12.93
C HIS A 855 13.61 -93.44 -12.94
N THR A 856 14.64 -94.26 -12.81
CA THR A 856 14.53 -95.72 -12.74
C THR A 856 15.12 -96.22 -11.44
N TYR A 857 14.27 -96.77 -10.59
CA TYR A 857 14.72 -97.43 -9.37
C TYR A 857 15.24 -98.83 -9.68
N ALA A 858 16.55 -99.04 -9.54
CA ALA A 858 17.20 -100.29 -9.96
C ALA A 858 16.85 -101.51 -9.09
N LYS A 859 16.46 -101.30 -7.83
CA LYS A 859 16.20 -102.37 -6.86
C LYS A 859 14.85 -102.18 -6.22
N PRO A 860 14.12 -103.27 -5.99
CA PRO A 860 12.84 -103.15 -5.31
C PRO A 860 13.06 -102.80 -3.84
N CYS A 861 12.37 -101.75 -3.39
CA CYS A 861 12.37 -101.25 -2.01
C CYS A 861 11.31 -100.15 -1.85
N LEU A 862 11.25 -99.55 -0.67
CA LEU A 862 10.54 -98.30 -0.42
C LEU A 862 11.54 -97.13 -0.46
N TYR A 863 11.24 -96.06 -1.19
CA TYR A 863 12.05 -94.85 -1.31
C TYR A 863 11.23 -93.59 -1.04
N ASP A 864 11.88 -92.52 -0.58
CA ASP A 864 11.28 -91.20 -0.36
C ASP A 864 11.70 -90.23 -1.46
N LEU A 865 10.73 -89.80 -2.28
CA LEU A 865 10.93 -88.81 -3.34
C LEU A 865 10.66 -87.41 -2.79
N SER A 866 11.58 -86.47 -2.97
CA SER A 866 11.34 -85.05 -2.67
C SER A 866 11.70 -84.14 -3.84
N PHE A 867 10.99 -83.03 -3.96
CA PHE A 867 11.21 -81.99 -4.95
C PHE A 867 11.30 -80.63 -4.27
N THR A 868 12.37 -79.89 -4.57
CA THR A 868 12.62 -78.56 -4.02
C THR A 868 12.81 -77.57 -5.16
N ALA A 869 12.11 -76.44 -5.09
CA ALA A 869 12.40 -75.25 -5.89
C ALA A 869 13.13 -74.24 -5.01
N ARG A 870 14.12 -73.57 -5.59
CA ARG A 870 14.96 -72.59 -4.91
C ARG A 870 15.29 -71.52 -5.93
N ASP A 871 14.84 -70.32 -5.65
CA ASP A 871 15.25 -69.12 -6.37
C ASP A 871 16.77 -68.85 -6.14
N ASP A 872 17.33 -67.91 -6.88
CA ASP A 872 18.74 -67.54 -6.79
C ASP A 872 19.05 -66.55 -5.66
N ASP A 873 18.02 -66.01 -5.02
CA ASP A 873 18.11 -65.05 -3.93
C ASP A 873 17.98 -65.69 -2.52
N GLY A 874 17.51 -66.94 -2.46
CA GLY A 874 17.63 -67.86 -1.33
C GLY A 874 16.33 -68.42 -0.75
N GLY A 875 15.16 -67.98 -1.21
CA GLY A 875 13.86 -68.57 -0.92
C GLY A 875 13.72 -70.00 -1.43
N THR A 876 12.85 -70.79 -0.78
CA THR A 876 12.73 -72.23 -1.08
C THR A 876 11.31 -72.76 -0.86
N GLY A 877 10.81 -73.54 -1.83
CA GLY A 877 9.61 -74.36 -1.72
C GLY A 877 9.95 -75.85 -1.80
N THR A 878 9.31 -76.73 -1.02
CA THR A 878 9.56 -78.19 -1.06
C THR A 878 8.30 -79.03 -0.88
N ASP A 879 8.19 -80.15 -1.62
CA ASP A 879 7.18 -81.20 -1.45
C ASP A 879 7.81 -82.61 -1.54
N ALA A 880 7.17 -83.64 -0.96
CA ALA A 880 7.67 -85.02 -0.92
C ALA A 880 6.55 -86.09 -0.99
N MET A 881 6.89 -87.29 -1.46
CA MET A 881 6.02 -88.48 -1.42
C MET A 881 6.80 -89.82 -1.40
N PRO A 882 6.24 -90.89 -0.81
CA PRO A 882 6.84 -92.23 -0.86
C PRO A 882 6.62 -92.93 -2.22
N VAL A 883 7.59 -93.77 -2.62
CA VAL A 883 7.57 -94.62 -3.82
C VAL A 883 7.89 -96.07 -3.45
N ILE A 884 6.94 -96.98 -3.71
CA ILE A 884 7.17 -98.43 -3.66
C ILE A 884 7.69 -98.88 -5.02
N VAL A 885 8.82 -99.58 -4.99
CA VAL A 885 9.42 -100.22 -6.15
C VAL A 885 9.30 -101.73 -5.96
N GLN A 886 8.44 -102.36 -6.74
CA GLN A 886 8.18 -103.81 -6.70
C GLN A 886 9.27 -104.59 -7.44
N GLY A 887 9.41 -105.88 -7.14
CA GLY A 887 10.19 -106.81 -7.97
C GLY A 887 9.54 -107.03 -9.35
N ASN A 888 10.02 -108.00 -10.12
CA ASN A 888 9.47 -108.33 -11.45
C ASN A 888 9.09 -109.81 -11.56
N ALA A 889 8.67 -110.42 -10.45
CA ALA A 889 8.34 -111.84 -10.46
C ALA A 889 7.03 -112.06 -11.22
N PRO A 890 7.01 -112.90 -12.27
CA PRO A 890 5.83 -113.08 -13.11
C PRO A 890 4.73 -113.93 -12.48
N LEU A 891 5.02 -114.55 -11.33
CA LEU A 891 4.11 -115.47 -10.66
C LEU A 891 4.14 -115.24 -9.15
N SER A 892 2.97 -115.41 -8.52
CA SER A 892 2.84 -115.46 -7.07
C SER A 892 3.55 -116.69 -6.51
N LEU A 893 4.03 -116.57 -5.28
CA LEU A 893 4.65 -117.65 -4.54
C LEU A 893 3.77 -118.01 -3.35
N LEU A 894 3.65 -119.32 -3.12
CA LEU A 894 2.96 -119.85 -1.95
C LEU A 894 3.68 -119.40 -0.66
N ALA A 895 2.91 -119.29 0.42
CA ALA A 895 3.44 -118.95 1.74
C ALA A 895 4.58 -119.88 2.19
N ASP A 896 4.58 -121.16 1.81
CA ASP A 896 5.67 -122.11 2.12
C ASP A 896 6.97 -121.78 1.37
N VAL A 897 6.86 -121.26 0.15
CA VAL A 897 8.03 -120.81 -0.61
C VAL A 897 8.60 -119.55 0.03
N TRP A 898 7.74 -118.63 0.45
CA TRP A 898 8.15 -117.46 1.21
C TRP A 898 8.80 -117.83 2.54
N TYR A 899 8.24 -118.81 3.27
CA TYR A 899 8.83 -119.32 4.51
C TYR A 899 10.27 -119.78 4.31
N VAL A 900 10.54 -120.61 3.30
CA VAL A 900 11.90 -121.10 3.00
C VAL A 900 12.81 -119.93 2.62
N LYS A 901 12.32 -118.95 1.86
CA LYS A 901 13.09 -117.76 1.48
C LYS A 901 13.52 -116.93 2.69
N TYR A 902 12.60 -116.67 3.62
CA TYR A 902 12.88 -115.90 4.84
C TYR A 902 13.64 -116.68 5.91
N LEU A 903 13.50 -118.02 5.96
CA LEU A 903 14.27 -118.88 6.86
C LEU A 903 15.74 -119.00 6.43
N THR A 904 15.99 -119.11 5.12
CA THR A 904 17.35 -119.42 4.61
C THR A 904 18.12 -118.20 4.12
N GLY A 905 17.46 -117.08 3.80
CA GLY A 905 18.03 -115.76 3.54
C GLY A 905 18.95 -115.59 2.31
N ASP A 906 19.64 -116.65 1.86
CA ASP A 906 20.75 -116.54 0.89
C ASP A 906 20.72 -117.60 -0.23
N LEU A 907 20.13 -118.79 0.00
CA LEU A 907 20.17 -119.91 -0.95
C LEU A 907 19.10 -119.87 -2.07
N THR A 908 18.25 -118.84 -2.12
CA THR A 908 17.02 -118.82 -2.95
C THR A 908 17.00 -117.78 -4.08
N GLY A 909 18.12 -117.11 -4.35
CA GLY A 909 18.31 -116.21 -5.49
C GLY A 909 17.84 -114.75 -5.32
N LEU A 910 17.07 -114.40 -4.28
CA LEU A 910 16.62 -113.01 -4.05
C LEU A 910 17.59 -112.17 -3.18
N GLY A 911 18.36 -112.81 -2.29
CA GLY A 911 19.33 -112.17 -1.40
C GLY A 911 18.71 -111.44 -0.20
N LYS A 912 19.46 -111.42 0.92
CA LYS A 912 19.01 -110.87 2.21
C LYS A 912 18.48 -109.42 2.12
N LYS A 913 19.17 -108.55 1.39
CA LYS A 913 18.80 -107.12 1.27
C LYS A 913 17.47 -106.90 0.55
N THR A 914 17.17 -107.70 -0.47
CA THR A 914 15.90 -107.63 -1.21
C THR A 914 14.74 -108.06 -0.32
N LEU A 915 14.93 -109.12 0.47
CA LEU A 915 13.93 -109.56 1.45
C LEU A 915 13.68 -108.48 2.52
N ASP A 916 14.72 -107.82 3.03
CA ASP A 916 14.55 -106.68 3.95
C ASP A 916 13.77 -105.53 3.29
N CYS A 917 14.02 -105.25 2.02
CA CYS A 917 13.28 -104.26 1.25
C CYS A 917 11.82 -104.64 1.02
N TYR A 918 11.53 -105.91 0.72
CA TYR A 918 10.14 -106.39 0.64
C TYR A 918 9.41 -106.22 1.96
N LEU A 919 10.07 -106.48 3.09
CA LEU A 919 9.48 -106.20 4.40
C LEU A 919 9.24 -104.72 4.66
N LYS A 920 10.07 -103.81 4.13
CA LYS A 920 9.78 -102.36 4.18
C LYS A 920 8.54 -102.01 3.36
N ILE A 921 8.39 -102.60 2.17
CA ILE A 921 7.19 -102.44 1.34
C ILE A 921 5.97 -102.96 2.10
N VAL A 922 6.04 -104.15 2.68
CA VAL A 922 4.95 -104.72 3.48
C VAL A 922 4.61 -103.83 4.67
N GLN A 923 5.60 -103.35 5.43
CA GLN A 923 5.38 -102.45 6.57
C GLN A 923 4.77 -101.10 6.16
N HIS A 924 5.01 -100.60 4.94
CA HIS A 924 4.38 -99.37 4.46
C HIS A 924 3.00 -99.60 3.85
N ALA A 925 2.82 -100.72 3.15
CA ALA A 925 1.60 -101.02 2.41
C ALA A 925 0.47 -101.56 3.31
N SER A 926 0.82 -102.42 4.27
CA SER A 926 -0.11 -103.19 5.10
C SER A 926 -0.51 -102.45 6.37
N ALA A 927 -1.80 -102.36 6.66
CA ALA A 927 -2.29 -101.89 7.96
C ALA A 927 -2.09 -102.94 9.09
N VAL A 928 -1.93 -104.21 8.74
CA VAL A 928 -1.69 -105.29 9.72
C VAL A 928 -0.23 -105.34 10.15
N PHE A 929 0.70 -105.25 9.19
CA PHE A 929 2.12 -105.44 9.43
C PHE A 929 2.88 -104.16 9.78
N SER A 930 2.29 -103.00 9.54
CA SER A 930 2.77 -101.70 10.07
C SER A 930 2.58 -101.58 11.58
N GLU A 931 1.49 -102.15 12.12
CA GLU A 931 1.06 -101.85 13.50
C GLU A 931 0.79 -103.06 14.41
N LYS A 932 0.27 -104.18 13.88
CA LYS A 932 -0.31 -105.26 14.72
C LYS A 932 0.49 -106.55 14.74
N VAL A 933 1.16 -106.88 13.64
CA VAL A 933 1.98 -108.09 13.53
C VAL A 933 3.34 -107.66 13.06
N ASP A 934 4.32 -107.83 13.92
CA ASP A 934 5.67 -107.37 13.64
C ASP A 934 6.36 -108.33 12.65
N VAL A 935 6.66 -107.81 11.46
CA VAL A 935 7.44 -108.51 10.42
C VAL A 935 8.73 -107.74 10.09
N SER A 936 9.17 -106.84 10.98
CA SER A 936 10.29 -105.91 10.76
C SER A 936 11.64 -106.56 10.47
N THR A 937 11.76 -107.87 10.71
CA THR A 937 12.98 -108.64 10.46
C THR A 937 12.63 -109.96 9.80
N GLN A 938 13.57 -110.53 9.05
CA GLN A 938 13.38 -111.81 8.36
C GLN A 938 12.97 -112.95 9.29
N GLY A 939 13.51 -112.99 10.51
CA GLY A 939 13.13 -113.99 11.51
C GLY A 939 11.65 -113.88 11.89
N LYS A 940 11.16 -112.67 12.14
CA LYS A 940 9.75 -112.43 12.47
C LYS A 940 8.82 -112.72 11.28
N ALA A 941 9.25 -112.39 10.07
CA ALA A 941 8.50 -112.76 8.85
C ALA A 941 8.46 -114.29 8.66
N ALA A 942 9.57 -115.00 8.87
CA ALA A 942 9.63 -116.45 8.83
C ALA A 942 8.70 -117.09 9.89
N ASP A 943 8.63 -116.51 11.10
CA ASP A 943 7.73 -116.97 12.16
C ASP A 943 6.26 -116.87 11.73
N VAL A 944 5.83 -115.76 11.12
CA VAL A 944 4.47 -115.62 10.58
C VAL A 944 4.20 -116.60 9.43
N LEU A 945 5.22 -116.90 8.63
CA LEU A 945 5.16 -117.84 7.51
C LEU A 945 5.38 -119.30 7.92
N PHE A 946 5.37 -119.70 9.20
CA PHE A 946 5.63 -121.10 9.58
C PHE A 946 4.36 -121.99 9.54
N LEU A 947 4.46 -123.20 8.95
CA LEU A 947 3.30 -124.06 8.63
C LEU A 947 2.62 -124.70 9.87
N ASN A 948 3.33 -124.94 10.98
CA ASN A 948 2.72 -125.54 12.18
C ASN A 948 1.77 -124.59 12.94
N LEU A 949 1.55 -123.37 12.43
CA LEU A 949 0.66 -122.36 13.02
C LEU A 949 -0.81 -122.47 12.54
N LEU A 950 -1.15 -123.45 11.70
CA LEU A 950 -2.47 -123.62 11.07
C LEU A 950 -3.64 -123.91 12.03
N LEU A 951 -3.38 -124.13 13.33
CA LEU A 951 -4.43 -124.39 14.32
C LEU A 951 -5.15 -123.10 14.77
N ASP A 952 -4.57 -121.91 14.54
CA ASP A 952 -5.18 -120.61 14.86
C ASP A 952 -5.64 -119.90 13.57
N PRO A 953 -6.96 -119.69 13.37
CA PRO A 953 -7.51 -119.00 12.19
C PRO A 953 -6.90 -117.63 11.91
N LYS A 954 -6.52 -116.89 12.96
CA LYS A 954 -5.95 -115.55 12.84
C LYS A 954 -4.51 -115.59 12.35
N ARG A 955 -3.70 -116.53 12.86
CA ARG A 955 -2.34 -116.78 12.35
C ARG A 955 -2.34 -117.37 10.94
N SER A 956 -3.34 -118.19 10.60
CA SER A 956 -3.53 -118.68 9.24
C SER A 956 -3.81 -117.54 8.26
N LEU A 957 -4.61 -116.54 8.66
CA LEU A 957 -4.85 -115.35 7.85
C LEU A 957 -3.59 -114.48 7.74
N ASP A 958 -2.87 -114.25 8.85
CA ASP A 958 -1.59 -113.49 8.83
C ASP A 958 -0.57 -114.11 7.88
N ARG A 959 -0.46 -115.44 7.88
CA ARG A 959 0.41 -116.18 6.96
C ARG A 959 0.09 -115.87 5.50
N GLN A 960 -1.18 -115.95 5.12
CA GLN A 960 -1.60 -115.76 3.72
C GLN A 960 -1.58 -114.28 3.32
N LEU A 961 -1.86 -113.39 4.26
CA LEU A 961 -1.77 -111.95 4.07
C LEU A 961 -0.32 -111.50 3.89
N LEU A 962 0.61 -112.03 4.69
CA LEU A 962 2.03 -111.76 4.51
C LEU A 962 2.52 -112.28 3.17
N ALA A 963 2.11 -113.49 2.77
CA ALA A 963 2.45 -114.02 1.45
C ALA A 963 1.89 -113.15 0.30
N ALA A 964 0.66 -112.65 0.41
CA ALA A 964 0.05 -111.76 -0.58
C ALA A 964 0.82 -110.43 -0.70
N TRP A 965 1.14 -109.79 0.43
CA TRP A 965 1.95 -108.56 0.42
C TRP A 965 3.39 -108.79 -0.04
N LEU A 966 3.97 -109.96 0.22
CA LEU A 966 5.28 -110.33 -0.31
C LEU A 966 5.21 -110.60 -1.81
N ASN A 967 4.13 -111.18 -2.30
CA ASN A 967 3.87 -111.34 -3.74
C ASN A 967 3.74 -109.98 -4.42
N PHE A 968 3.02 -109.04 -3.80
CA PHE A 968 2.98 -107.65 -4.22
C PHE A 968 4.37 -107.01 -4.23
N ALA A 969 5.13 -107.08 -3.12
CA ALA A 969 6.48 -106.53 -3.06
C ALA A 969 7.42 -107.16 -4.10
N ASN A 970 7.20 -108.44 -4.44
CA ASN A 970 7.95 -109.18 -5.45
C ASN A 970 7.51 -108.89 -6.89
N GLY A 971 6.44 -108.12 -7.09
CA GLY A 971 5.93 -107.72 -8.40
C GLY A 971 4.99 -108.72 -9.06
N ALA A 972 4.45 -109.68 -8.29
CA ALA A 972 3.48 -110.65 -8.81
C ALA A 972 2.06 -110.08 -8.93
N PHE A 973 1.81 -108.91 -8.36
CA PHE A 973 0.52 -108.23 -8.43
C PHE A 973 0.68 -106.73 -8.60
N GLU A 974 -0.09 -106.16 -9.52
CA GLU A 974 -0.31 -104.72 -9.58
C GLU A 974 -1.42 -104.29 -8.62
N PRO A 975 -1.41 -103.06 -8.07
CA PRO A 975 -2.46 -102.60 -7.15
C PRO A 975 -3.89 -102.77 -7.70
N THR A 976 -4.08 -102.51 -8.99
CA THR A 976 -5.38 -102.55 -9.68
C THR A 976 -5.61 -103.82 -10.48
N GLU A 977 -4.66 -104.75 -10.50
CA GLU A 977 -4.84 -106.03 -11.18
C GLU A 977 -5.95 -106.83 -10.51
N LEU A 978 -6.90 -107.33 -11.29
CA LEU A 978 -7.99 -108.13 -10.75
C LEU A 978 -7.43 -109.50 -10.32
N VAL A 979 -7.89 -109.99 -9.17
CA VAL A 979 -7.64 -111.33 -8.65
C VAL A 979 -8.97 -112.04 -8.40
N ASP A 980 -8.97 -113.37 -8.48
CA ASP A 980 -10.17 -114.19 -8.27
C ASP A 980 -10.40 -114.38 -6.76
N THR A 981 -11.51 -113.82 -6.26
CA THR A 981 -11.88 -113.90 -4.84
C THR A 981 -13.05 -114.84 -4.53
N ASP A 982 -13.77 -115.33 -5.55
CA ASP A 982 -14.92 -116.24 -5.37
C ASP A 982 -14.65 -117.67 -5.85
N SER A 983 -13.45 -117.92 -6.37
CA SER A 983 -12.95 -119.20 -6.87
C SER A 983 -13.71 -119.73 -8.10
N ASP A 984 -14.28 -118.84 -8.92
CA ASP A 984 -14.90 -119.18 -10.21
C ASP A 984 -13.90 -119.21 -11.39
N LEU A 985 -12.61 -119.00 -11.12
CA LEU A 985 -11.49 -118.88 -12.06
C LEU A 985 -11.54 -117.61 -12.93
N LYS A 986 -12.34 -116.60 -12.55
CA LYS A 986 -12.35 -115.29 -13.20
C LYS A 986 -11.92 -114.23 -12.19
N PRO A 987 -10.88 -113.45 -12.52
CA PRO A 987 -10.52 -112.30 -11.71
C PRO A 987 -11.66 -111.28 -11.59
N ASP A 988 -12.04 -110.92 -10.36
CA ASP A 988 -13.24 -110.13 -10.08
C ASP A 988 -13.00 -108.91 -9.17
N THR A 989 -11.95 -108.93 -8.35
CA THR A 989 -11.65 -107.87 -7.37
C THR A 989 -10.22 -107.38 -7.53
N PRO A 990 -9.94 -106.06 -7.57
CA PRO A 990 -8.57 -105.55 -7.57
C PRO A 990 -7.74 -106.11 -6.41
N PHE A 991 -6.48 -106.47 -6.67
CA PHE A 991 -5.60 -107.08 -5.69
C PHE A 991 -5.52 -106.26 -4.41
N LEU A 992 -5.32 -104.94 -4.54
CA LEU A 992 -5.21 -104.07 -3.38
C LEU A 992 -6.52 -104.05 -2.57
N GLU A 993 -7.67 -104.06 -3.24
CA GLU A 993 -8.98 -104.12 -2.58
C GLU A 993 -9.17 -105.47 -1.87
N ALA A 994 -8.84 -106.58 -2.52
CA ALA A 994 -8.96 -107.93 -1.96
C ALA A 994 -8.09 -108.08 -0.70
N VAL A 995 -6.83 -107.65 -0.76
CA VAL A 995 -5.91 -107.70 0.37
C VAL A 995 -6.36 -106.76 1.48
N GLN A 996 -6.73 -105.51 1.18
CA GLN A 996 -7.22 -104.57 2.19
C GLN A 996 -8.53 -105.04 2.85
N ASN A 997 -9.41 -105.73 2.14
CA ASN A 997 -10.60 -106.34 2.72
C ASN A 997 -10.24 -107.47 3.69
N ALA A 998 -9.25 -108.30 3.35
CA ALA A 998 -8.70 -109.29 4.27
C ALA A 998 -8.02 -108.64 5.49
N GLU A 999 -7.33 -107.51 5.31
CA GLU A 999 -6.77 -106.72 6.42
C GLU A 999 -7.84 -106.18 7.34
N LYS A 1000 -8.93 -105.60 6.80
CA LYS A 1000 -10.06 -105.11 7.59
C LYS A 1000 -10.66 -106.23 8.46
N VAL A 1001 -10.84 -107.43 7.89
CA VAL A 1001 -11.32 -108.59 8.65
C VAL A 1001 -10.29 -109.04 9.68
N ARG A 1002 -8.99 -108.99 9.35
CA ARG A 1002 -7.91 -109.33 10.28
C ARG A 1002 -7.77 -108.35 11.44
N LEU A 1003 -8.09 -107.08 11.23
CA LEU A 1003 -8.01 -106.00 12.22
C LEU A 1003 -9.29 -105.88 13.07
N ASP A 1004 -10.43 -106.39 12.59
CA ASP A 1004 -11.70 -106.42 13.33
C ASP A 1004 -11.59 -107.36 14.57
N PRO A 1005 -11.63 -106.83 15.81
CA PRO A 1005 -11.55 -107.65 17.01
C PRO A 1005 -12.76 -108.59 17.18
N ASN A 1006 -13.85 -108.36 16.45
CA ASN A 1006 -15.08 -109.14 16.48
C ASN A 1006 -15.20 -110.15 15.30
N ALA A 1007 -14.15 -110.31 14.48
CA ALA A 1007 -14.19 -111.26 13.38
C ALA A 1007 -14.38 -112.70 13.88
N THR A 1008 -15.41 -113.37 13.38
CA THR A 1008 -15.67 -114.78 13.72
C THR A 1008 -14.60 -115.69 13.10
N THR A 1009 -14.43 -116.89 13.66
CA THR A 1009 -13.52 -117.90 13.11
C THR A 1009 -13.82 -118.21 11.64
N ASP A 1010 -15.08 -118.24 11.24
CA ASP A 1010 -15.48 -118.51 9.86
C ASP A 1010 -15.12 -117.36 8.92
N ARG A 1011 -15.28 -116.10 9.36
CA ARG A 1011 -14.85 -114.92 8.58
C ARG A 1011 -13.33 -114.90 8.37
N LEU A 1012 -12.55 -115.22 9.42
CA LEU A 1012 -11.09 -115.31 9.33
C LEU A 1012 -10.65 -116.43 8.39
N LYS A 1013 -11.28 -117.60 8.47
CA LYS A 1013 -11.00 -118.74 7.57
C LYS A 1013 -11.39 -118.44 6.12
N ALA A 1014 -12.52 -117.77 5.89
CA ALA A 1014 -12.97 -117.39 4.54
C ALA A 1014 -11.96 -116.46 3.87
N GLN A 1015 -11.50 -115.42 4.57
CA GLN A 1015 -10.47 -114.51 4.03
C GLN A 1015 -9.12 -115.22 3.83
N ALA A 1016 -8.74 -116.12 4.75
CA ALA A 1016 -7.52 -116.90 4.57
C ALA A 1016 -7.62 -117.83 3.35
N ALA A 1017 -8.80 -118.39 3.05
CA ALA A 1017 -9.03 -119.20 1.87
C ALA A 1017 -8.95 -118.36 0.58
N ILE A 1018 -9.56 -117.17 0.55
CA ILE A 1018 -9.47 -116.22 -0.57
C ILE A 1018 -8.00 -115.88 -0.86
N LEU A 1019 -7.24 -115.47 0.15
CA LEU A 1019 -5.82 -115.16 -0.02
C LEU A 1019 -5.00 -116.41 -0.39
N THR A 1020 -5.40 -117.60 0.06
CA THR A 1020 -4.76 -118.84 -0.38
C THR A 1020 -4.97 -119.04 -1.88
N CYS A 1021 -6.18 -118.82 -2.41
CA CYS A 1021 -6.46 -118.86 -3.84
C CYS A 1021 -5.61 -117.82 -4.61
N ILE A 1022 -5.56 -116.59 -4.13
CA ILE A 1022 -4.75 -115.52 -4.73
C ILE A 1022 -3.25 -115.89 -4.75
N ASN A 1023 -2.72 -116.49 -3.67
CA ASN A 1023 -1.31 -116.84 -3.56
C ASN A 1023 -0.90 -118.09 -4.37
N ILE A 1024 -1.85 -118.83 -4.96
CA ILE A 1024 -1.55 -119.98 -5.82
C ILE A 1024 -1.13 -119.46 -7.20
N PRO A 1025 0.04 -119.86 -7.72
CA PRO A 1025 0.43 -119.52 -9.08
C PRO A 1025 -0.48 -120.25 -10.08
N LEU A 1026 -1.21 -119.50 -10.89
CA LEU A 1026 -1.91 -120.02 -12.07
C LEU A 1026 -0.87 -120.19 -13.19
N VAL A 1027 -0.78 -121.40 -13.75
CA VAL A 1027 0.20 -121.76 -14.81
C VAL A 1027 -0.24 -121.23 -16.16
#